data_AF-A5E3I7-F1
#
_entry.id   AF-A5E3I7-F1
#
_cell.length_a   1.000
_cell.length_b   1.000
_cell.length_c   1.000
_cell.angle_alpha   90.00
_cell.angle_beta   90.00
_cell.angle_gamma   90.00
#
_symmetry.space_group_name_H-M   'P 1'
#
loop_
_entity.id
_entity.type
_entity.pdbx_description
1 polymer ?
#
loop_
_entity_poly.entity_id
_entity_poly.type
_entity_poly.pdbx_seq_one_letter_code
_entity_poly.pdbx_strand_id
1 'polypeptide(L)'
;MLQLLFVALVGFFASLTNAFYLPGVAPTDYKKGDPVPLLVNHLTPSLHHVSNQNKINSATYVYSYDYYYPKFHFCQPEGGPKKQLESLGSIIFGDRIFNSPFEIKMLEPLKCQRLCTSKYPKADSVFVNRNIRAGYNHNWLVDGLPVASILQDRRTNSEFYGAGFHIGEVDKDQRAVLYNHFDIEVEYHKRSDDIYRVVGVTAAAMSLDRSELEDETDADKLCSFEDLQQVHLEKDKDTEVLFTYTVNFKESPVAWATRWDKYLHVYDPKIQWFSLINFSLIVLILGIVITHILIRTLKNDIVKYNEVNLDDDISDESGWKLVHGDVFRPPPQRMLLSVLVGSGVQIFFMAFVTIIFALFGLLSPSNRGALSTFMLIVYIGSSILSSFVSGYLYRFLGGDNWKLNLVLTPVLVPGILFGIFVFLNFFLISVDSSGAVPMGTMVAVIFIWFAISLPLSIAGAILASKRPLLDVPVRTNQIPRQVPQQPWYLRLIPVMFISGIFPFGSIAVEMYFIYSSLWFNKIFYMFGFLFFCFLLMILTTCLITVLMVYYTLCSENYKWQWKSIFIGGGCAIYVFIHSLFLMGGEKLGGFTSMVLYTGYSIVISLLVFLCCSSVGFISSLFFVRKIYGQIKID
;
A
#
# COMPACT_ATOMS: atom_id res chain seq x y z
N MET A 1 -15.15 -22.93 -36.84
CA MET A 1 -16.15 -23.12 -35.77
C MET A 1 -15.71 -22.49 -34.45
N LEU A 2 -14.53 -22.81 -33.91
CA LEU A 2 -14.03 -22.24 -32.63
C LEU A 2 -13.85 -20.71 -32.62
N GLN A 3 -13.34 -20.12 -33.73
CA GLN A 3 -13.18 -18.67 -33.86
C GLN A 3 -14.52 -17.92 -33.91
N LEU A 4 -15.51 -18.46 -34.61
CA LEU A 4 -16.86 -17.90 -34.66
C LEU A 4 -17.54 -17.97 -33.29
N LEU A 5 -17.33 -19.06 -32.54
CA LEU A 5 -17.84 -19.22 -31.19
C LEU A 5 -17.20 -18.21 -30.23
N PHE A 6 -15.90 -17.96 -30.36
CA PHE A 6 -15.17 -16.96 -29.56
C PHE A 6 -15.64 -15.53 -29.87
N VAL A 7 -15.80 -15.17 -31.15
CA VAL A 7 -16.30 -13.85 -31.56
C VAL A 7 -17.75 -13.65 -31.11
N ALA A 8 -18.60 -14.68 -31.20
CA ALA A 8 -19.97 -14.63 -30.69
C ALA A 8 -20.02 -14.50 -29.16
N LEU A 9 -19.13 -15.20 -28.43
CA LEU A 9 -19.02 -15.08 -26.98
C LEU A 9 -18.60 -13.65 -26.60
N VAL A 10 -17.57 -13.11 -27.25
CA VAL A 10 -17.08 -11.74 -26.99
C VAL A 10 -18.16 -10.71 -27.33
N GLY A 11 -18.91 -10.90 -28.43
CA GLY A 11 -20.04 -10.04 -28.78
C GLY A 11 -21.19 -10.10 -27.77
N PHE A 12 -21.49 -11.28 -27.22
CA PHE A 12 -22.51 -11.47 -26.18
C PHE A 12 -22.09 -10.88 -24.82
N PHE A 13 -20.81 -10.97 -24.45
CA PHE A 13 -20.28 -10.30 -23.26
C PHE A 13 -20.21 -8.78 -23.42
N ALA A 14 -19.96 -8.28 -24.64
CA ALA A 14 -19.96 -6.86 -24.94
C ALA A 14 -21.37 -6.24 -24.98
N SER A 15 -22.42 -7.00 -25.29
CA SER A 15 -23.81 -6.50 -25.23
C SER A 15 -24.39 -6.45 -23.81
N LEU A 16 -23.74 -7.10 -22.85
CA LEU A 16 -24.10 -7.07 -21.42
C LEU A 16 -23.43 -5.92 -20.66
N THR A 17 -22.57 -5.13 -21.30
CA THR A 17 -21.92 -4.00 -20.63
C THR A 17 -22.85 -2.79 -20.60
N ASN A 18 -23.44 -2.50 -19.43
CA ASN A 18 -23.91 -1.15 -19.14
C ASN A 18 -22.71 -0.19 -19.15
N ALA A 19 -22.90 1.00 -19.71
CA ALA A 19 -21.87 2.04 -19.75
C ALA A 19 -21.27 2.25 -18.35
N PHE A 20 -19.99 1.91 -18.20
CA PHE A 20 -19.28 2.00 -16.93
C PHE A 20 -18.88 3.46 -16.71
N TYR A 21 -19.57 4.16 -15.80
CA TYR A 21 -19.14 5.46 -15.31
C TYR A 21 -17.91 5.26 -14.42
N LEU A 22 -16.77 5.84 -14.80
CA LEU A 22 -15.61 5.98 -13.92
C LEU A 22 -15.76 7.27 -13.09
N PRO A 23 -16.00 7.18 -11.77
CA PRO A 23 -16.03 8.34 -10.90
C PRO A 23 -14.71 9.12 -11.00
N GLY A 24 -14.81 10.44 -11.14
CA GLY A 24 -13.66 11.34 -11.21
C GLY A 24 -13.01 11.49 -12.60
N VAL A 25 -13.53 10.84 -13.64
CA VAL A 25 -13.06 11.04 -15.04
C VAL A 25 -13.89 12.07 -15.79
N ALA A 26 -15.19 12.15 -15.51
CA ALA A 26 -16.10 13.13 -16.10
C ALA A 26 -16.66 14.09 -15.03
N PRO A 27 -16.71 15.40 -15.32
CA PRO A 27 -17.31 16.39 -14.41
C PRO A 27 -18.81 16.19 -14.30
N THR A 28 -19.35 16.40 -13.10
CA THR A 28 -20.78 16.61 -12.89
C THR A 28 -21.09 18.10 -13.03
N ASP A 29 -22.02 18.42 -13.91
CA ASP A 29 -22.52 19.78 -14.11
C ASP A 29 -23.80 19.96 -13.29
N TYR A 30 -23.81 20.92 -12.37
CA TYR A 30 -24.97 21.28 -11.54
C TYR A 30 -25.58 22.59 -12.03
N LYS A 31 -26.90 22.69 -11.98
CA LYS A 31 -27.67 23.93 -12.13
C LYS A 31 -28.06 24.48 -10.78
N LYS A 32 -28.54 25.73 -10.74
CA LYS A 32 -29.08 26.30 -9.50
C LYS A 32 -30.26 25.47 -8.98
N GLY A 33 -30.24 25.12 -7.70
CA GLY A 33 -31.27 24.32 -7.03
C GLY A 33 -31.11 22.79 -7.20
N ASP A 34 -30.16 22.32 -8.02
CA ASP A 34 -29.89 20.89 -8.14
C ASP A 34 -29.38 20.32 -6.82
N PRO A 35 -29.75 19.07 -6.46
CA PRO A 35 -29.28 18.43 -5.24
C PRO A 35 -27.80 18.07 -5.36
N VAL A 36 -27.02 18.47 -4.37
CA VAL A 36 -25.60 18.13 -4.23
C VAL A 36 -25.48 17.05 -3.14
N PRO A 37 -25.38 15.77 -3.49
CA PRO A 37 -25.39 14.70 -2.50
C PRO A 37 -24.13 14.72 -1.64
N LEU A 38 -24.32 14.80 -0.32
CA LEU A 38 -23.28 14.54 0.67
C LEU A 38 -23.32 13.06 1.05
N LEU A 39 -22.20 12.38 0.86
CA LEU A 39 -22.02 10.99 1.25
C LEU A 39 -21.11 10.91 2.48
N VAL A 40 -21.32 9.90 3.31
CA VAL A 40 -20.52 9.64 4.51
C VAL A 40 -19.78 8.33 4.36
N ASN A 41 -18.54 8.28 4.86
CA ASN A 41 -17.72 7.08 4.91
C ASN A 41 -17.33 6.78 6.37
N HIS A 42 -16.72 5.61 6.58
CA HIS A 42 -16.23 5.15 7.86
C HIS A 42 -15.36 6.19 8.60
N LEU A 43 -15.42 6.17 9.92
CA LEU A 43 -14.62 7.00 10.80
C LEU A 43 -13.22 6.41 10.96
N THR A 44 -12.20 7.24 10.80
CA THR A 44 -10.80 6.82 10.94
C THR A 44 -10.07 7.62 12.00
N PRO A 45 -9.15 7.02 12.74
CA PRO A 45 -8.23 7.75 13.60
C PRO A 45 -7.29 8.63 12.76
N SER A 46 -6.92 9.79 13.30
CA SER A 46 -5.97 10.71 12.68
C SER A 46 -4.79 11.01 13.62
N LEU A 47 -3.61 11.22 13.05
CA LEU A 47 -2.39 11.55 13.82
C LEU A 47 -2.43 12.96 14.44
N HIS A 48 -3.32 13.82 13.93
CA HIS A 48 -3.31 15.26 14.17
C HIS A 48 -4.23 15.71 15.31
N HIS A 49 -4.49 14.87 16.31
CA HIS A 49 -5.04 15.37 17.58
C HIS A 49 -3.96 16.11 18.41
N VAL A 50 -3.25 17.04 17.76
CA VAL A 50 -2.37 18.00 18.39
C VAL A 50 -3.28 19.15 18.83
N SER A 51 -3.89 19.02 20.01
CA SER A 51 -4.29 20.21 20.74
C SER A 51 -3.03 21.07 20.86
N ASN A 52 -3.09 22.30 20.37
CA ASN A 52 -1.95 23.20 20.18
C ASN A 52 -1.19 23.55 21.47
N GLN A 53 -1.52 22.97 22.62
CA GLN A 53 -0.87 23.32 23.90
C GLN A 53 -0.47 22.15 24.80
N ASN A 54 -0.80 20.89 24.53
CA ASN A 54 -0.23 19.77 25.28
C ASN A 54 -0.33 18.46 24.48
N LYS A 55 0.76 17.67 24.47
CA LYS A 55 0.76 16.30 23.95
C LYS A 55 -0.27 15.50 24.76
N ILE A 56 -1.48 15.33 24.21
CA ILE A 56 -2.49 14.50 24.85
C ILE A 56 -1.93 13.08 24.89
N ASN A 57 -1.86 12.50 26.08
CA ASN A 57 -1.44 11.10 26.30
C ASN A 57 -2.57 10.13 25.91
N SER A 58 -3.23 10.34 24.77
CA SER A 58 -4.27 9.43 24.28
C SER A 58 -3.64 8.37 23.38
N ALA A 59 -4.10 7.14 23.55
CA ALA A 59 -3.64 6.02 22.75
C ALA A 59 -4.37 6.01 21.41
N THR A 60 -3.62 5.93 20.30
CA THR A 60 -4.16 5.94 18.93
C THR A 60 -4.55 4.53 18.50
N TYR A 61 -5.73 4.36 17.91
CA TYR A 61 -6.15 3.06 17.36
C TYR A 61 -5.81 2.97 15.87
N VAL A 62 -5.84 1.76 15.33
CA VAL A 62 -5.45 1.47 13.94
C VAL A 62 -6.64 0.99 13.08
N TYR A 63 -7.80 0.87 13.69
CA TYR A 63 -9.01 0.35 13.05
C TYR A 63 -10.11 1.42 12.98
N SER A 64 -10.96 1.29 11.98
CA SER A 64 -12.07 2.20 11.69
C SER A 64 -13.40 1.69 12.22
N TYR A 65 -14.35 2.60 12.39
CA TYR A 65 -15.76 2.28 12.67
C TYR A 65 -16.66 2.75 11.53
N ASP A 66 -17.80 2.11 11.36
CA ASP A 66 -18.81 2.59 10.43
C ASP A 66 -19.34 3.96 10.90
N TYR A 67 -19.67 4.85 9.97
CA TYR A 67 -20.30 6.14 10.29
C TYR A 67 -21.61 5.94 11.05
N TYR A 68 -22.41 4.94 10.65
CA TYR A 68 -23.68 4.61 11.28
C TYR A 68 -23.56 3.55 12.38
N TYR A 69 -22.36 3.36 12.96
CA TYR A 69 -22.20 2.44 14.07
C TYR A 69 -23.09 2.89 15.26
N PRO A 70 -23.93 2.01 15.83
CA PRO A 70 -25.02 2.43 16.72
C PRO A 70 -24.61 3.30 17.91
N LYS A 71 -23.41 3.10 18.46
CA LYS A 71 -22.93 3.85 19.63
C LYS A 71 -22.57 5.31 19.34
N PHE A 72 -22.40 5.70 18.08
CA PHE A 72 -22.16 7.10 17.73
C PHE A 72 -23.44 7.93 17.64
N HIS A 73 -24.62 7.31 17.51
CA HIS A 73 -25.91 8.01 17.46
C HIS A 73 -25.98 9.19 16.47
N PHE A 74 -25.23 9.13 15.37
CA PHE A 74 -25.30 10.16 14.32
C PHE A 74 -26.64 10.10 13.57
N CYS A 75 -27.06 11.26 13.03
CA CYS A 75 -28.32 11.40 12.30
C CYS A 75 -28.39 10.49 11.08
N GLN A 76 -29.48 9.73 10.97
CA GLN A 76 -29.74 8.83 9.84
C GLN A 76 -30.74 9.47 8.86
N PRO A 77 -30.61 9.20 7.54
CA PRO A 77 -31.58 9.68 6.55
C PRO A 77 -32.93 8.98 6.70
N GLU A 78 -33.99 9.64 6.22
CA GLU A 78 -35.34 9.07 6.20
C GLU A 78 -35.37 7.78 5.38
N GLY A 79 -35.90 6.70 5.97
CA GLY A 79 -35.89 5.36 5.36
C GLY A 79 -34.58 4.57 5.55
N GLY A 80 -33.63 5.10 6.31
CA GLY A 80 -32.39 4.42 6.70
C GLY A 80 -31.24 4.58 5.69
N PRO A 81 -30.00 4.24 6.12
CA PRO A 81 -28.80 4.43 5.31
C PRO A 81 -28.77 3.47 4.12
N LYS A 82 -28.59 4.03 2.92
CA LYS A 82 -28.45 3.34 1.64
C LYS A 82 -26.98 3.30 1.25
N LYS A 83 -26.46 2.09 1.08
CA LYS A 83 -25.06 1.85 0.72
C LYS A 83 -24.80 2.19 -0.76
N GLN A 84 -23.69 2.86 -1.04
CA GLN A 84 -23.23 3.15 -2.41
C GLN A 84 -22.41 1.99 -2.98
N LEU A 85 -22.35 1.90 -4.32
CA LEU A 85 -21.52 0.91 -5.01
C LEU A 85 -20.04 1.26 -4.87
N GLU A 86 -19.24 0.26 -4.51
CA GLU A 86 -17.82 0.39 -4.19
C GLU A 86 -17.01 -0.53 -5.10
N SER A 87 -15.80 -0.10 -5.47
CA SER A 87 -14.85 -0.98 -6.15
C SER A 87 -14.35 -2.07 -5.19
N LEU A 88 -13.92 -3.21 -5.73
CA LEU A 88 -13.35 -4.30 -4.92
C LEU A 88 -12.18 -3.79 -4.05
N GLY A 89 -11.34 -2.91 -4.61
CA GLY A 89 -10.25 -2.26 -3.88
C GLY A 89 -10.76 -1.41 -2.71
N SER A 90 -11.78 -0.58 -2.90
CA SER A 90 -12.35 0.23 -1.81
C SER A 90 -12.94 -0.63 -0.68
N ILE A 91 -13.61 -1.75 -1.02
CA ILE A 91 -14.18 -2.67 -0.02
C ILE A 91 -13.08 -3.31 0.84
N ILE A 92 -11.99 -3.75 0.20
CA ILE A 92 -10.82 -4.37 0.86
C ILE A 92 -10.10 -3.38 1.77
N PHE A 93 -10.06 -2.09 1.41
CA PHE A 93 -9.48 -1.02 2.22
C PHE A 93 -10.44 -0.48 3.29
N GLY A 94 -11.63 -1.06 3.44
CA GLY A 94 -12.56 -0.73 4.51
C GLY A 94 -13.48 0.44 4.23
N ASP A 95 -13.54 0.95 3.00
CA ASP A 95 -14.54 1.97 2.63
C ASP A 95 -15.95 1.41 2.79
N ARG A 96 -16.82 2.22 3.42
CA ARG A 96 -18.24 1.94 3.66
C ARG A 96 -19.01 3.25 3.44
N ILE A 97 -19.36 3.51 2.19
CA ILE A 97 -19.97 4.76 1.75
C ILE A 97 -21.50 4.65 1.79
N PHE A 98 -22.15 5.59 2.47
CA PHE A 98 -23.60 5.69 2.59
C PHE A 98 -24.09 7.09 2.20
N ASN A 99 -25.37 7.20 1.85
CA ASN A 99 -26.03 8.51 1.78
C ASN A 99 -26.18 9.11 3.17
N SER A 100 -26.33 10.43 3.22
CA SER A 100 -26.48 11.19 4.46
C SER A 100 -27.85 11.90 4.52
N PRO A 101 -28.28 12.38 5.71
CA PRO A 101 -29.48 13.19 5.86
C PRO A 101 -29.31 14.67 5.43
N PHE A 102 -28.11 15.09 5.00
CA PHE A 102 -27.88 16.50 4.64
C PHE A 102 -28.51 16.84 3.29
N GLU A 103 -29.39 17.85 3.30
CA GLU A 103 -30.00 18.38 2.09
C GLU A 103 -29.25 19.64 1.65
N ILE A 104 -28.39 19.48 0.63
CA ILE A 104 -27.63 20.57 0.02
C ILE A 104 -28.18 20.80 -1.38
N LYS A 105 -28.58 22.04 -1.67
CA LYS A 105 -29.05 22.47 -2.99
C LYS A 105 -28.12 23.55 -3.54
N MET A 106 -27.73 23.40 -4.80
CA MET A 106 -26.70 24.23 -5.40
C MET A 106 -27.09 25.71 -5.42
N LEU A 107 -26.25 26.59 -4.83
CA LEU A 107 -26.48 28.03 -4.68
C LEU A 107 -27.71 28.42 -3.83
N GLU A 108 -28.17 27.54 -2.96
CA GLU A 108 -29.18 27.83 -1.95
C GLU A 108 -28.54 27.76 -0.56
N PRO A 109 -28.00 28.87 -0.02
CA PRO A 109 -27.36 28.85 1.28
C PRO A 109 -28.39 28.56 2.38
N LEU A 110 -28.00 27.74 3.34
CA LEU A 110 -28.80 27.37 4.50
C LEU A 110 -28.08 27.83 5.75
N LYS A 111 -28.80 28.46 6.68
CA LYS A 111 -28.24 28.90 7.95
C LYS A 111 -28.86 28.09 9.08
N CYS A 112 -28.04 27.36 9.82
CA CYS A 112 -28.44 26.69 11.07
C CYS A 112 -29.66 25.78 10.95
N GLN A 113 -29.71 25.03 9.85
CA GLN A 113 -30.75 24.05 9.59
C GLN A 113 -30.63 22.91 10.60
N ARG A 114 -31.77 22.51 11.17
CA ARG A 114 -31.84 21.35 12.07
C ARG A 114 -31.73 20.05 11.29
N LEU A 115 -30.88 19.14 11.76
CA LEU A 115 -30.66 17.84 11.14
C LEU A 115 -31.42 16.74 11.88
N CYS A 116 -31.12 16.53 13.16
CA CYS A 116 -31.84 15.63 14.05
C CYS A 116 -31.48 15.88 15.51
N THR A 117 -32.31 15.37 16.42
CA THR A 117 -31.98 15.29 17.86
C THR A 117 -31.65 13.85 18.21
N SER A 118 -30.45 13.62 18.75
CA SER A 118 -29.97 12.31 19.16
C SER A 118 -29.82 12.23 20.67
N LYS A 119 -30.22 11.10 21.26
CA LYS A 119 -30.05 10.83 22.69
C LYS A 119 -28.88 9.88 22.91
N TYR A 120 -27.92 10.28 23.73
CA TYR A 120 -26.73 9.50 24.09
C TYR A 120 -26.90 8.88 25.48
N PRO A 121 -27.04 7.55 25.58
CA PRO A 121 -27.02 6.86 26.86
C PRO A 121 -25.65 6.91 27.52
N LYS A 122 -25.61 6.86 28.86
CA LYS A 122 -24.38 6.87 29.68
C LYS A 122 -23.25 5.96 29.16
N ALA A 123 -23.58 4.73 28.77
CA ALA A 123 -22.61 3.74 28.29
C ALA A 123 -21.96 4.14 26.95
N ASP A 124 -22.76 4.72 26.05
CA ASP A 124 -22.31 5.14 24.72
C ASP A 124 -21.57 6.49 24.78
N SER A 125 -21.96 7.37 25.71
CA SER A 125 -21.20 8.59 26.03
C SER A 125 -19.73 8.29 26.36
N VAL A 126 -19.46 7.21 27.11
CA VAL A 126 -18.08 6.79 27.42
C VAL A 126 -17.35 6.33 26.15
N PHE A 127 -18.03 5.61 25.26
CA PHE A 127 -17.46 5.14 23.99
C PHE A 127 -17.12 6.31 23.06
N VAL A 128 -18.04 7.25 22.84
CA VAL A 128 -17.83 8.43 22.00
C VAL A 128 -16.71 9.30 22.57
N ASN A 129 -16.73 9.57 23.87
CA ASN A 129 -15.69 10.33 24.56
C ASN A 129 -14.29 9.68 24.47
N ARG A 130 -14.20 8.34 24.38
CA ARG A 130 -12.93 7.64 24.13
C ARG A 130 -12.46 7.86 22.70
N ASN A 131 -13.35 7.80 21.72
CA ASN A 131 -13.02 7.99 20.30
C ASN A 131 -12.69 9.45 19.96
N ILE A 132 -13.32 10.43 20.62
CA ILE A 132 -12.92 11.85 20.53
C ILE A 132 -11.45 11.99 20.96
N ARG A 133 -11.10 11.46 22.14
CA ARG A 133 -9.70 11.49 22.64
C ARG A 133 -8.73 10.76 21.73
N ALA A 134 -9.18 9.71 21.05
CA ALA A 134 -8.36 8.94 20.11
C ALA A 134 -8.23 9.61 18.72
N GLY A 135 -8.85 10.77 18.50
CA GLY A 135 -8.69 11.57 17.29
C GLY A 135 -9.41 10.99 16.07
N TYR A 136 -10.58 10.37 16.26
CA TYR A 136 -11.40 9.92 15.13
C TYR A 136 -11.93 11.11 14.31
N ASN A 137 -11.92 10.94 12.99
CA ASN A 137 -12.38 11.93 12.03
C ASN A 137 -13.60 11.45 11.26
N HIS A 138 -14.48 12.40 10.93
CA HIS A 138 -15.48 12.27 9.90
C HIS A 138 -14.82 12.27 8.52
N ASN A 139 -15.18 11.29 7.69
CA ASN A 139 -14.77 11.19 6.30
C ASN A 139 -15.98 11.38 5.38
N TRP A 140 -16.33 12.63 5.10
CA TRP A 140 -17.44 12.96 4.20
C TRP A 140 -16.96 13.19 2.78
N LEU A 141 -17.88 13.01 1.83
CA LEU A 141 -17.63 13.14 0.40
C LEU A 141 -18.71 13.96 -0.27
N VAL A 142 -18.31 14.91 -1.10
CA VAL A 142 -19.21 15.70 -1.95
C VAL A 142 -18.60 15.73 -3.35
N ASP A 143 -19.36 15.30 -4.36
CA ASP A 143 -18.89 15.20 -5.76
C ASP A 143 -17.52 14.49 -5.91
N GLY A 144 -17.30 13.44 -5.11
CA GLY A 144 -16.06 12.66 -5.08
C GLY A 144 -14.88 13.32 -4.34
N LEU A 145 -15.00 14.58 -3.91
CA LEU A 145 -14.01 15.26 -3.08
C LEU A 145 -14.23 14.93 -1.60
N PRO A 146 -13.16 14.71 -0.82
CA PRO A 146 -13.28 14.69 0.63
C PRO A 146 -13.67 16.07 1.14
N VAL A 147 -14.59 16.13 2.09
CA VAL A 147 -14.82 17.34 2.87
C VAL A 147 -13.61 17.55 3.76
N ALA A 148 -12.97 18.72 3.63
CA ALA A 148 -11.70 18.99 4.28
C ALA A 148 -11.82 19.96 5.46
N SER A 149 -10.93 19.76 6.44
CA SER A 149 -10.55 20.82 7.38
C SER A 149 -9.43 21.67 6.78
N ILE A 150 -9.46 22.98 7.00
CA ILE A 150 -8.35 23.87 6.64
C ILE A 150 -7.24 23.68 7.67
N LEU A 151 -6.06 23.28 7.20
CA LEU A 151 -4.87 23.08 8.02
C LEU A 151 -3.78 24.06 7.59
N GLN A 152 -2.96 24.50 8.54
CA GLN A 152 -1.84 25.40 8.27
C GLN A 152 -0.52 24.65 8.44
N ASP A 153 0.34 24.72 7.43
CA ASP A 153 1.69 24.18 7.51
C ASP A 153 2.56 25.08 8.41
N ARG A 154 3.05 24.53 9.52
CA ARG A 154 3.86 25.27 10.52
C ARG A 154 5.16 25.84 9.96
N ARG A 155 5.67 25.31 8.84
CA ARG A 155 6.95 25.73 8.26
C ARG A 155 6.79 26.76 7.15
N THR A 156 5.76 26.61 6.32
CA THR A 156 5.51 27.51 5.19
C THR A 156 4.40 28.53 5.45
N ASN A 157 3.66 28.40 6.56
CA ASN A 157 2.45 29.15 6.89
C ASN A 157 1.35 29.11 5.80
N SER A 158 1.46 28.18 4.84
CA SER A 158 0.47 27.99 3.79
C SER A 158 -0.69 27.14 4.29
N GLU A 159 -1.90 27.55 3.94
CA GLU A 159 -3.11 26.77 4.17
C GLU A 159 -3.23 25.65 3.13
N PHE A 160 -3.67 24.48 3.55
CA PHE A 160 -3.98 23.34 2.69
C PHE A 160 -5.18 22.57 3.23
N TYR A 161 -5.79 21.74 2.37
CA TYR A 161 -6.96 20.96 2.75
C TYR A 161 -6.56 19.59 3.29
N GLY A 162 -6.79 19.38 4.59
CA GLY A 162 -6.68 18.07 5.23
C GLY A 162 -7.96 17.27 5.04
N ALA A 163 -7.86 16.03 4.58
CA ALA A 163 -9.04 15.19 4.37
C ALA A 163 -9.71 14.81 5.70
N GLY A 164 -11.03 15.04 5.77
CA GLY A 164 -11.82 14.82 6.96
C GLY A 164 -11.61 15.89 8.03
N PHE A 165 -12.39 15.79 9.10
CA PHE A 165 -12.33 16.69 10.25
C PHE A 165 -12.73 15.91 11.51
N HIS A 166 -12.30 16.36 12.69
CA HIS A 166 -12.49 15.62 13.93
C HIS A 166 -13.98 15.47 14.31
N ILE A 167 -14.33 14.37 15.00
CA ILE A 167 -15.68 14.21 15.57
C ILE A 167 -15.92 15.07 16.83
N GLY A 168 -14.84 15.63 17.38
CA GLY A 168 -14.86 16.43 18.59
C GLY A 168 -13.46 16.87 18.96
N GLU A 169 -13.34 17.60 20.06
CA GLU A 169 -12.07 18.07 20.61
C GLU A 169 -11.89 17.71 22.07
N VAL A 170 -10.67 17.89 22.56
CA VAL A 170 -10.36 17.78 23.98
C VAL A 170 -10.03 19.18 24.48
N ASP A 171 -10.87 19.67 25.39
CA ASP A 171 -10.71 20.97 26.02
C ASP A 171 -9.48 21.00 26.97
N LYS A 172 -9.11 22.19 27.43
CA LYS A 172 -7.99 22.45 28.35
C LYS A 172 -8.01 21.56 29.59
N ASP A 173 -9.21 21.23 30.08
CA ASP A 173 -9.43 20.35 31.24
C ASP A 173 -9.34 18.84 30.91
N GLN A 174 -8.88 18.45 29.72
CA GLN A 174 -8.85 17.05 29.25
C GLN A 174 -10.23 16.38 29.16
N ARG A 175 -11.29 17.20 29.08
CA ARG A 175 -12.67 16.76 28.85
C ARG A 175 -12.93 16.68 27.35
N ALA A 176 -13.63 15.62 26.94
CA ALA A 176 -14.03 15.46 25.56
C ALA A 176 -15.26 16.33 25.28
N VAL A 177 -15.25 16.97 24.13
CA VAL A 177 -16.28 17.86 23.61
C VAL A 177 -16.74 17.30 22.27
N LEU A 178 -18.05 17.07 22.12
CA LEU A 178 -18.62 16.54 20.88
C LEU A 178 -18.94 17.69 19.94
N TYR A 179 -18.56 17.58 18.66
CA TYR A 179 -19.04 18.50 17.65
C TYR A 179 -20.43 18.08 17.15
N ASN A 180 -21.36 19.04 17.16
CA ASN A 180 -22.75 18.84 16.75
C ASN A 180 -23.26 19.90 15.78
N HIS A 181 -22.46 20.92 15.47
CA HIS A 181 -22.75 21.88 14.42
C HIS A 181 -21.69 21.82 13.33
N PHE A 182 -22.13 21.82 12.07
CA PHE A 182 -21.25 21.73 10.91
C PHE A 182 -21.49 22.90 9.96
N ASP A 183 -20.49 23.75 9.77
CA ASP A 183 -20.48 24.80 8.76
C ASP A 183 -19.77 24.30 7.51
N ILE A 184 -20.53 24.05 6.46
CA ILE A 184 -20.07 23.45 5.21
C ILE A 184 -19.94 24.57 4.16
N GLU A 185 -18.73 24.81 3.67
CA GLU A 185 -18.48 25.73 2.58
C GLU A 185 -18.22 24.95 1.29
N VAL A 186 -19.11 25.11 0.31
CA VAL A 186 -19.01 24.51 -1.02
C VAL A 186 -18.42 25.54 -1.98
N GLU A 187 -17.19 25.28 -2.42
CA GLU A 187 -16.57 26.07 -3.47
C GLU A 187 -16.97 25.55 -4.85
N TYR A 188 -17.37 26.48 -5.73
CA TYR A 188 -17.82 26.15 -7.07
C TYR A 188 -17.14 26.99 -8.15
N HIS A 189 -16.97 26.40 -9.33
CA HIS A 189 -16.48 27.06 -10.52
C HIS A 189 -17.63 27.27 -11.51
N LYS A 190 -17.85 28.51 -11.93
CA LYS A 190 -18.83 28.86 -12.96
C LYS A 190 -18.22 28.66 -14.35
N ARG A 191 -18.65 27.63 -15.09
CA ARG A 191 -18.13 27.35 -16.44
C ARG A 191 -18.82 28.20 -17.51
N SER A 192 -20.13 28.35 -17.40
CA SER A 192 -21.00 29.14 -18.26
C SER A 192 -22.22 29.59 -17.47
N ASP A 193 -23.15 30.32 -18.08
CA ASP A 193 -24.40 30.67 -17.41
C ASP A 193 -25.17 29.40 -17.01
N ASP A 194 -25.58 29.37 -15.74
CA ASP A 194 -26.30 28.28 -15.07
C ASP A 194 -25.61 26.90 -15.08
N ILE A 195 -24.29 26.85 -15.28
CA ILE A 195 -23.49 25.62 -15.15
C ILE A 195 -22.39 25.80 -14.11
N TYR A 196 -22.53 25.06 -13.02
CA TYR A 196 -21.65 25.10 -11.86
C TYR A 196 -21.01 23.74 -11.61
N ARG A 197 -19.75 23.76 -11.17
CA ARG A 197 -18.98 22.55 -10.84
C ARG A 197 -18.40 22.69 -9.45
N VAL A 198 -18.53 21.67 -8.62
CA VAL A 198 -17.89 21.67 -7.29
C VAL A 198 -16.39 21.46 -7.45
N VAL A 199 -15.61 22.35 -6.83
CA VAL A 199 -14.14 22.37 -6.93
C VAL A 199 -13.43 22.34 -5.57
N GLY A 200 -14.17 22.46 -4.48
CA GLY A 200 -13.65 22.31 -3.13
C GLY A 200 -14.80 22.25 -2.15
N VAL A 201 -14.64 21.49 -1.07
CA VAL A 201 -15.59 21.48 0.04
C VAL A 201 -14.82 21.45 1.35
N THR A 202 -15.11 22.41 2.22
CA THR A 202 -14.56 22.49 3.57
C THR A 202 -15.67 22.39 4.60
N ALA A 203 -15.34 21.87 5.77
CA ALA A 203 -16.24 21.88 6.92
C ALA A 203 -15.51 22.34 8.18
N ALA A 204 -16.10 23.33 8.85
CA ALA A 204 -15.76 23.69 10.21
C ALA A 204 -16.77 23.06 11.16
N ALA A 205 -16.28 22.29 12.13
CA ALA A 205 -17.11 21.63 13.12
C ALA A 205 -17.02 22.35 14.45
N MET A 206 -18.16 22.53 15.11
CA MET A 206 -18.30 23.30 16.34
C MET A 206 -19.19 22.56 17.35
N SER A 207 -19.01 22.89 18.62
CA SER A 207 -19.81 22.34 19.72
C SER A 207 -20.71 23.43 20.29
N LEU A 208 -22.03 23.21 20.22
CA LEU A 208 -23.04 24.16 20.65
C LEU A 208 -24.12 23.41 21.44
N ASP A 209 -24.13 23.57 22.76
CA ASP A 209 -25.17 23.05 23.63
C ASP A 209 -26.43 23.91 23.51
N ARG A 210 -27.56 23.26 23.20
CA ARG A 210 -28.86 23.88 22.92
C ARG A 210 -29.96 23.28 23.78
N SER A 211 -29.61 22.51 24.80
CA SER A 211 -30.55 21.82 25.69
C SER A 211 -31.49 22.79 26.44
N GLU A 212 -31.07 24.04 26.62
CA GLU A 212 -31.84 25.09 27.29
C GLU A 212 -32.69 25.96 26.33
N LEU A 213 -32.61 25.73 25.01
CA LEU A 213 -33.37 26.49 24.01
C LEU A 213 -34.72 25.81 23.71
N GLU A 214 -35.77 26.62 23.53
CA GLU A 214 -37.10 26.13 23.14
C GLU A 214 -37.10 25.57 21.70
N ASP A 215 -37.98 24.59 21.45
CA ASP A 215 -38.10 23.89 20.17
C ASP A 215 -38.46 24.80 18.98
N GLU A 216 -39.01 26.00 19.16
CA GLU A 216 -39.29 26.95 18.07
C GLU A 216 -38.38 28.18 18.09
N THR A 217 -37.09 27.99 18.34
CA THR A 217 -36.09 29.07 18.26
C THR A 217 -35.70 29.41 16.82
N ASP A 218 -35.60 30.71 16.52
CA ASP A 218 -35.09 31.25 15.26
C ASP A 218 -33.67 30.73 14.94
N ALA A 219 -33.36 30.61 13.64
CA ALA A 219 -32.07 30.17 13.13
C ALA A 219 -30.88 30.99 13.66
N ASP A 220 -31.09 32.28 13.93
CA ASP A 220 -30.05 33.16 14.47
C ASP A 220 -29.71 32.83 15.93
N LYS A 221 -30.68 32.41 16.74
CA LYS A 221 -30.45 32.00 18.14
C LYS A 221 -29.89 30.57 18.23
N LEU A 222 -30.27 29.69 17.30
CA LEU A 222 -29.75 28.32 17.21
C LEU A 222 -28.22 28.25 16.98
N CYS A 223 -27.60 29.33 16.48
CA CYS A 223 -26.16 29.41 16.28
C CYS A 223 -25.55 30.70 16.87
N SER A 224 -26.05 31.20 18.00
CA SER A 224 -25.34 32.26 18.72
C SER A 224 -24.06 31.68 19.35
N PHE A 225 -22.92 31.88 18.70
CA PHE A 225 -21.64 31.29 19.11
C PHE A 225 -21.08 31.87 20.42
N GLU A 226 -21.51 33.08 20.80
CA GLU A 226 -21.02 33.76 22.01
C GLU A 226 -21.77 33.33 23.28
N ASP A 227 -23.00 32.84 23.14
CA ASP A 227 -23.89 32.56 24.28
C ASP A 227 -23.96 31.07 24.65
N LEU A 228 -23.60 30.17 23.73
CA LEU A 228 -23.82 28.73 23.90
C LEU A 228 -22.58 28.01 24.47
N GLN A 229 -22.80 27.11 25.42
CA GLN A 229 -21.75 26.29 26.02
C GLN A 229 -21.35 25.12 25.11
N GLN A 230 -20.23 24.48 25.43
CA GLN A 230 -19.75 23.28 24.73
C GLN A 230 -20.51 22.02 25.16
N VAL A 231 -20.81 21.14 24.21
CA VAL A 231 -21.50 19.86 24.46
C VAL A 231 -20.55 18.85 25.09
N HIS A 232 -20.80 18.53 26.36
CA HIS A 232 -20.13 17.46 27.07
C HIS A 232 -21.05 16.26 27.23
N LEU A 233 -20.62 15.10 26.72
CA LEU A 233 -21.32 13.84 26.98
C LEU A 233 -21.00 13.37 28.40
N GLU A 234 -21.98 13.45 29.28
CA GLU A 234 -21.82 13.07 30.67
C GLU A 234 -21.76 11.55 30.85
N LYS A 235 -21.00 11.09 31.85
CA LYS A 235 -20.89 9.66 32.17
C LYS A 235 -22.06 9.18 33.03
N ASP A 236 -22.70 10.09 33.76
CA ASP A 236 -23.63 9.77 34.83
C ASP A 236 -25.09 10.07 34.48
N LYS A 237 -25.37 10.74 33.36
CA LYS A 237 -26.72 10.99 32.84
C LYS A 237 -26.78 10.82 31.32
N ASP A 238 -27.99 10.65 30.80
CA ASP A 238 -28.22 10.66 29.36
C ASP A 238 -28.14 12.11 28.85
N THR A 239 -27.54 12.30 27.68
CA THR A 239 -27.37 13.62 27.06
C THR A 239 -28.13 13.68 25.75
N GLU A 240 -29.00 14.67 25.59
CA GLU A 240 -29.66 14.95 24.32
C GLU A 240 -28.87 15.99 23.54
N VAL A 241 -28.62 15.72 22.26
CA VAL A 241 -27.78 16.55 21.40
C VAL A 241 -28.53 16.85 20.11
N LEU A 242 -28.81 18.14 19.89
CA LEU A 242 -29.36 18.64 18.64
C LEU A 242 -28.23 18.88 17.64
N PHE A 243 -28.27 18.17 16.50
CA PHE A 243 -27.37 18.38 15.37
C PHE A 243 -27.94 19.41 14.40
N THR A 244 -27.10 20.33 13.96
CA THR A 244 -27.46 21.36 12.99
C THR A 244 -26.34 21.59 11.98
N TYR A 245 -26.66 22.21 10.85
CA TYR A 245 -25.67 22.53 9.83
C TYR A 245 -25.97 23.83 9.11
N THR A 246 -24.92 24.43 8.56
CA THR A 246 -24.94 25.62 7.72
C THR A 246 -24.27 25.26 6.41
N VAL A 247 -24.79 25.80 5.30
CA VAL A 247 -24.26 25.60 3.96
C VAL A 247 -24.02 26.96 3.33
N ASN A 248 -22.76 27.22 2.99
CA ASN A 248 -22.32 28.41 2.30
C ASN A 248 -21.75 28.05 0.93
N PHE A 249 -21.91 28.95 -0.05
CA PHE A 249 -21.38 28.77 -1.39
C PHE A 249 -20.40 29.87 -1.73
N LYS A 250 -19.24 29.49 -2.26
CA LYS A 250 -18.16 30.42 -2.63
C LYS A 250 -17.69 30.18 -4.05
N GLU A 251 -17.71 31.22 -4.86
CA GLU A 251 -17.19 31.14 -6.22
C GLU A 251 -15.65 31.05 -6.21
N SER A 252 -15.10 30.17 -7.04
CA SER A 252 -13.66 29.90 -7.12
C SER A 252 -13.17 29.92 -8.58
N PRO A 253 -12.01 30.56 -8.85
CA PRO A 253 -11.43 30.57 -10.19
C PRO A 253 -10.80 29.22 -10.59
N VAL A 254 -10.73 28.26 -9.66
CA VAL A 254 -10.11 26.94 -9.90
C VAL A 254 -10.95 26.13 -10.89
N ALA A 255 -10.31 25.66 -11.97
CA ALA A 255 -10.96 24.78 -12.92
C ALA A 255 -11.19 23.39 -12.33
N TRP A 256 -12.26 22.71 -12.75
CA TRP A 256 -12.57 21.34 -12.29
C TRP A 256 -11.41 20.35 -12.47
N ALA A 257 -10.59 20.50 -13.52
CA ALA A 257 -9.46 19.62 -13.79
C ALA A 257 -8.35 19.69 -12.71
N THR A 258 -8.17 20.84 -12.06
CA THR A 258 -7.12 21.08 -11.06
C THR A 258 -7.66 21.13 -9.63
N ARG A 259 -8.93 20.75 -9.42
CA ARG A 259 -9.61 20.83 -8.12
C ARG A 259 -8.93 20.01 -7.01
N TRP A 260 -8.21 18.95 -7.38
CA TRP A 260 -7.48 18.11 -6.43
C TRP A 260 -6.18 18.76 -5.90
N ASP A 261 -5.63 19.77 -6.59
CA ASP A 261 -4.34 20.38 -6.20
C ASP A 261 -4.37 20.96 -4.78
N LYS A 262 -5.54 21.43 -4.31
CA LYS A 262 -5.74 21.94 -2.93
C LYS A 262 -5.61 20.87 -1.85
N TYR A 263 -5.92 19.62 -2.20
CA TYR A 263 -5.91 18.47 -1.30
C TYR A 263 -4.56 17.73 -1.33
N LEU A 264 -3.79 17.87 -2.41
CA LEU A 264 -2.55 17.14 -2.67
C LEU A 264 -1.31 17.90 -2.15
N HIS A 265 -1.37 18.35 -0.88
CA HIS A 265 -0.22 19.02 -0.27
C HIS A 265 0.92 18.05 0.00
N VAL A 266 2.11 18.42 -0.46
CA VAL A 266 3.34 17.64 -0.24
C VAL A 266 4.03 18.14 1.02
N TYR A 267 4.02 17.32 2.06
CA TYR A 267 4.76 17.58 3.29
C TYR A 267 6.27 17.44 3.07
N ASP A 268 7.02 18.50 3.37
CA ASP A 268 8.49 18.48 3.39
C ASP A 268 9.20 17.88 2.16
N PRO A 269 8.95 18.41 0.93
CA PRO A 269 9.55 17.88 -0.29
C PRO A 269 11.09 17.91 -0.27
N LYS A 270 11.68 18.81 0.54
CA LYS A 270 13.14 18.91 0.74
C LYS A 270 13.74 17.61 1.29
N ILE A 271 13.05 16.91 2.18
CA ILE A 271 13.54 15.66 2.77
C ILE A 271 13.62 14.57 1.72
N GLN A 272 12.58 14.44 0.88
CA GLN A 272 12.54 13.45 -0.20
C GLN A 272 13.57 13.73 -1.28
N TRP A 273 13.74 14.99 -1.69
CA TRP A 273 14.80 15.38 -2.64
C TRP A 273 16.20 15.10 -2.08
N PHE A 274 16.47 15.48 -0.83
CA PHE A 274 17.75 15.22 -0.19
C PHE A 274 18.05 13.73 -0.11
N SER A 275 17.06 12.92 0.30
CA SER A 275 17.16 11.46 0.33
C SER A 275 17.45 10.88 -1.05
N LEU A 276 16.69 11.29 -2.06
CA LEU A 276 16.83 10.78 -3.42
C LEU A 276 18.23 11.03 -4.00
N ILE A 277 18.75 12.26 -3.84
CA ILE A 277 20.08 12.62 -4.33
C ILE A 277 21.17 11.81 -3.61
N ASN A 278 21.11 11.74 -2.28
CA ASN A 278 22.12 11.04 -1.49
C ASN A 278 22.14 9.54 -1.79
N PHE A 279 20.99 8.89 -1.82
CA PHE A 279 20.95 7.46 -2.14
C PHE A 279 21.35 7.21 -3.59
N SER A 280 20.91 8.03 -4.55
CA SER A 280 21.36 7.91 -5.95
C SER A 280 22.89 7.96 -6.06
N LEU A 281 23.54 8.88 -5.33
CA LEU A 281 25.00 8.99 -5.28
C LEU A 281 25.65 7.75 -4.65
N ILE A 282 25.13 7.25 -3.53
CA ILE A 282 25.62 6.01 -2.90
C ILE A 282 25.51 4.82 -3.85
N VAL A 283 24.36 4.67 -4.50
CA VAL A 283 24.09 3.60 -5.47
C VAL A 283 25.05 3.67 -6.66
N LEU A 284 25.28 4.88 -7.18
CA LEU A 284 26.21 5.10 -8.29
C LEU A 284 27.65 4.73 -7.90
N ILE A 285 28.13 5.22 -6.75
CA ILE A 285 29.47 4.89 -6.23
C ILE A 285 29.61 3.38 -6.04
N LEU A 286 28.62 2.75 -5.39
CA LEU A 286 28.60 1.31 -5.17
C LEU A 286 28.64 0.54 -6.51
N GLY A 287 27.88 0.98 -7.51
CA GLY A 287 27.88 0.42 -8.85
C GLY A 287 29.23 0.52 -9.54
N ILE A 288 29.90 1.68 -9.46
CA ILE A 288 31.25 1.88 -10.01
C ILE A 288 32.25 0.96 -9.31
N VAL A 289 32.25 0.93 -7.98
CA VAL A 289 33.18 0.11 -7.19
C VAL A 289 32.99 -1.37 -7.50
N ILE A 290 31.75 -1.88 -7.50
CA ILE A 290 31.46 -3.28 -7.80
C ILE A 290 31.84 -3.62 -9.24
N THR A 291 31.51 -2.76 -10.20
CA THR A 291 31.88 -2.99 -11.60
C THR A 291 33.40 -2.97 -11.77
N HIS A 292 34.11 -2.07 -11.09
CA HIS A 292 35.57 -2.05 -11.09
C HIS A 292 36.17 -3.30 -10.47
N ILE A 293 35.68 -3.73 -9.30
CA ILE A 293 36.12 -4.97 -8.63
C ILE A 293 35.86 -6.17 -9.54
N LEU A 294 34.65 -6.32 -10.07
CA LEU A 294 34.30 -7.44 -10.93
C LEU A 294 35.14 -7.42 -12.21
N ILE A 295 35.25 -6.29 -12.93
CA ILE A 295 36.04 -6.27 -14.17
C ILE A 295 37.53 -6.47 -13.88
N ARG A 296 38.11 -5.77 -12.91
CA ARG A 296 39.55 -5.83 -12.63
C ARG A 296 39.95 -7.18 -12.07
N THR A 297 39.23 -7.67 -11.04
CA THR A 297 39.53 -8.96 -10.43
C THR A 297 39.23 -10.09 -11.40
N LEU A 298 38.07 -10.09 -12.09
CA LEU A 298 37.73 -11.16 -13.04
C LEU A 298 38.64 -11.15 -14.28
N LYS A 299 39.01 -9.98 -14.84
CA LYS A 299 39.92 -9.91 -15.99
C LYS A 299 41.31 -10.38 -15.60
N ASN A 300 41.84 -9.93 -14.47
CA ASN A 300 43.15 -10.37 -13.99
C ASN A 300 43.14 -11.88 -13.68
N ASP A 301 42.07 -12.38 -13.06
CA ASP A 301 41.89 -13.81 -12.82
C ASP A 301 41.82 -14.60 -14.12
N ILE A 302 41.05 -14.16 -15.13
CA ILE A 302 40.88 -14.89 -16.40
C ILE A 302 42.17 -14.88 -17.23
N VAL A 303 42.86 -13.75 -17.33
CA VAL A 303 44.13 -13.64 -18.09
C VAL A 303 45.18 -14.57 -17.50
N LYS A 304 45.37 -14.51 -16.17
CA LYS A 304 46.33 -15.39 -15.46
C LYS A 304 46.02 -16.88 -15.66
N TYR A 305 44.75 -17.26 -15.83
CA TYR A 305 44.38 -18.65 -16.11
C TYR A 305 44.70 -19.08 -17.54
N ASN A 306 44.37 -18.24 -18.52
CA ASN A 306 44.61 -18.57 -19.94
C ASN A 306 46.11 -18.62 -20.28
N GLU A 307 46.96 -17.89 -19.56
CA GLU A 307 48.42 -17.89 -19.74
C GLU A 307 49.11 -19.13 -19.15
N VAL A 308 48.53 -19.79 -18.14
CA VAL A 308 49.14 -20.92 -17.41
C VAL A 308 48.92 -22.28 -18.08
N ASN A 309 48.15 -22.35 -19.17
CA ASN A 309 47.97 -23.57 -19.99
C ASN A 309 49.21 -23.95 -20.84
N LEU A 310 50.41 -23.47 -20.49
CA LEU A 310 51.65 -23.73 -21.22
C LEU A 310 52.73 -24.48 -20.40
N ASP A 311 52.61 -24.61 -19.08
CA ASP A 311 53.59 -25.36 -18.26
C ASP A 311 52.88 -26.20 -17.18
N ASP A 312 53.18 -27.50 -17.17
CA ASP A 312 52.68 -28.55 -16.26
C ASP A 312 53.10 -28.32 -14.79
N ASP A 313 52.52 -27.34 -14.10
CA ASP A 313 52.59 -27.27 -12.64
C ASP A 313 51.22 -26.94 -12.03
N ILE A 314 50.72 -27.91 -11.27
CA ILE A 314 49.51 -27.89 -10.43
C ILE A 314 49.67 -26.77 -9.41
N SER A 315 49.35 -25.54 -9.82
CA SER A 315 49.35 -24.36 -8.96
C SER A 315 47.96 -24.17 -8.38
N ASP A 316 47.90 -24.26 -7.04
CA ASP A 316 46.72 -24.10 -6.17
C ASP A 316 45.52 -23.41 -6.83
N GLU A 317 44.58 -24.24 -7.31
CA GLU A 317 43.26 -23.83 -7.79
C GLU A 317 42.47 -23.17 -6.64
N SER A 318 42.74 -21.91 -6.32
CA SER A 318 42.08 -21.21 -5.22
C SER A 318 40.90 -20.37 -5.70
N GLY A 319 39.81 -20.39 -4.94
CA GLY A 319 38.68 -19.48 -5.10
C GLY A 319 37.53 -20.00 -5.98
N TRP A 320 36.86 -19.09 -6.69
CA TRP A 320 35.59 -19.37 -7.36
C TRP A 320 35.73 -20.38 -8.53
N LYS A 321 36.89 -20.45 -9.20
CA LYS A 321 37.07 -21.36 -10.35
C LYS A 321 37.09 -22.83 -9.96
N LEU A 322 37.61 -23.13 -8.78
CA LEU A 322 37.73 -24.48 -8.24
C LEU A 322 36.39 -25.20 -8.10
N VAL A 323 35.31 -24.43 -7.89
CA VAL A 323 33.97 -24.97 -7.71
C VAL A 323 33.19 -25.13 -9.03
N HIS A 324 33.84 -24.97 -10.19
CA HIS A 324 33.19 -25.09 -11.51
C HIS A 324 32.38 -26.38 -11.67
N GLY A 325 32.88 -27.50 -11.14
CA GLY A 325 32.21 -28.81 -11.17
C GLY A 325 31.01 -28.98 -10.23
N ASP A 326 30.68 -28.00 -9.38
CA ASP A 326 29.59 -28.10 -8.41
C ASP A 326 28.61 -26.91 -8.44
N VAL A 327 28.94 -25.81 -9.10
CA VAL A 327 28.16 -24.55 -9.11
C VAL A 327 26.76 -24.68 -9.68
N PHE A 328 26.56 -25.53 -10.68
CA PHE A 328 25.26 -25.77 -11.31
C PHE A 328 24.52 -26.99 -10.75
N ARG A 329 24.99 -27.54 -9.62
CA ARG A 329 24.30 -28.63 -8.95
C ARG A 329 22.88 -28.19 -8.55
N PRO A 330 21.87 -29.06 -8.72
CA PRO A 330 20.53 -28.78 -8.23
C PRO A 330 20.50 -28.43 -6.74
N PRO A 331 19.89 -27.30 -6.34
CA PRO A 331 19.80 -26.93 -4.94
C PRO A 331 18.81 -27.82 -4.19
N PRO A 332 18.97 -27.98 -2.86
CA PRO A 332 17.95 -28.62 -2.03
C PRO A 332 16.62 -27.87 -2.18
N GLN A 333 15.49 -28.56 -2.10
CA GLN A 333 14.15 -27.93 -2.17
C GLN A 333 13.95 -27.02 -3.41
N ARG A 334 14.54 -27.38 -4.57
CA ARG A 334 14.38 -26.66 -5.85
C ARG A 334 12.94 -26.31 -6.22
N MET A 335 11.95 -27.11 -5.80
CA MET A 335 10.53 -26.81 -5.96
C MET A 335 10.13 -25.49 -5.30
N LEU A 336 10.42 -25.37 -4.00
CA LEU A 336 10.09 -24.18 -3.21
C LEU A 336 10.83 -22.96 -3.77
N LEU A 337 12.12 -23.12 -4.06
CA LEU A 337 12.95 -22.06 -4.63
C LEU A 337 12.35 -21.50 -5.92
N SER A 338 11.98 -22.37 -6.87
CA SER A 338 11.36 -21.96 -8.13
C SER A 338 10.01 -21.28 -7.93
N VAL A 339 9.18 -21.76 -6.99
CA VAL A 339 7.87 -21.13 -6.67
C VAL A 339 8.06 -19.73 -6.07
N LEU A 340 9.00 -19.57 -5.14
CA LEU A 340 9.27 -18.28 -4.50
C LEU A 340 9.82 -17.25 -5.51
N VAL A 341 10.73 -17.67 -6.40
CA VAL A 341 11.26 -16.78 -7.45
C VAL A 341 10.16 -16.39 -8.45
N GLY A 342 9.33 -17.34 -8.90
CA GLY A 342 8.19 -17.05 -9.78
C GLY A 342 7.20 -16.07 -9.14
N SER A 343 6.83 -16.30 -7.89
CA SER A 343 5.94 -15.41 -7.12
C SER A 343 6.55 -14.02 -6.91
N GLY A 344 7.87 -13.94 -6.68
CA GLY A 344 8.58 -12.67 -6.59
C GLY A 344 8.58 -11.88 -7.89
N VAL A 345 8.74 -12.54 -9.05
CA VAL A 345 8.61 -11.91 -10.37
C VAL A 345 7.18 -11.39 -10.60
N GLN A 346 6.17 -12.12 -10.14
CA GLN A 346 4.78 -11.69 -10.20
C GLN A 346 4.54 -10.38 -9.43
N ILE A 347 5.05 -10.33 -8.19
CA ILE A 347 4.96 -9.15 -7.31
C ILE A 347 5.76 -7.98 -7.91
N PHE A 348 6.97 -8.25 -8.39
CA PHE A 348 7.80 -7.24 -9.08
C PHE A 348 7.06 -6.62 -10.26
N PHE A 349 6.47 -7.45 -11.13
CA PHE A 349 5.77 -6.97 -12.32
C PHE A 349 4.53 -6.14 -11.94
N MET A 350 3.75 -6.62 -10.96
CA MET A 350 2.60 -5.88 -10.44
C MET A 350 3.01 -4.52 -9.86
N ALA A 351 4.05 -4.48 -9.02
CA ALA A 351 4.54 -3.23 -8.44
C ALA A 351 5.06 -2.27 -9.53
N PHE A 352 5.88 -2.76 -10.45
CA PHE A 352 6.44 -1.95 -11.54
C PHE A 352 5.36 -1.33 -12.42
N VAL A 353 4.39 -2.13 -12.89
CA VAL A 353 3.30 -1.65 -13.75
C VAL A 353 2.41 -0.66 -13.00
N THR A 354 2.08 -0.94 -11.73
CA THR A 354 1.25 -0.03 -10.92
C THR A 354 1.93 1.31 -10.72
N ILE A 355 3.22 1.31 -10.37
CA ILE A 355 3.98 2.55 -10.15
C ILE A 355 4.11 3.34 -11.45
N ILE A 356 4.30 2.70 -12.61
CA ILE A 356 4.34 3.39 -13.91
C ILE A 356 3.00 4.05 -14.23
N PHE A 357 1.89 3.34 -14.04
CA PHE A 357 0.56 3.93 -14.29
C PHE A 357 0.26 5.08 -13.33
N ALA A 358 0.70 4.97 -12.07
CA ALA A 358 0.61 6.04 -11.10
C ALA A 358 1.51 7.24 -11.46
N LEU A 359 2.72 7.00 -11.97
CA LEU A 359 3.65 8.03 -12.45
C LEU A 359 3.04 8.88 -13.59
N PHE A 360 2.34 8.24 -14.53
CA PHE A 360 1.65 8.93 -15.62
C PHE A 360 0.32 9.59 -15.20
N GLY A 361 -0.05 9.52 -13.91
CA GLY A 361 -1.29 10.11 -13.40
C GLY A 361 -2.57 9.36 -13.80
N LEU A 362 -2.44 8.14 -14.35
CA LEU A 362 -3.60 7.32 -14.75
C LEU A 362 -4.34 6.72 -13.54
N LEU A 363 -3.67 6.64 -12.39
CA LEU A 363 -4.25 6.25 -11.11
C LEU A 363 -4.39 7.49 -10.23
N SER A 364 -5.39 8.31 -10.54
CA SER A 364 -5.65 9.54 -9.78
C SER A 364 -6.21 9.22 -8.38
N PRO A 365 -5.78 9.95 -7.33
CA PRO A 365 -6.42 9.92 -6.01
C PRO A 365 -7.93 10.22 -6.04
N SER A 366 -8.43 10.80 -7.13
CA SER A 366 -9.86 11.07 -7.34
C SER A 366 -10.73 9.82 -7.41
N ASN A 367 -10.17 8.66 -7.76
CA ASN A 367 -10.89 7.41 -7.86
C ASN A 367 -10.51 6.47 -6.70
N ARG A 368 -11.34 6.47 -5.65
CA ARG A 368 -11.10 5.70 -4.42
C ARG A 368 -11.04 4.20 -4.70
N GLY A 369 -10.01 3.54 -4.16
CA GLY A 369 -9.77 2.11 -4.35
C GLY A 369 -9.32 1.72 -5.76
N ALA A 370 -9.14 2.66 -6.70
CA ALA A 370 -8.69 2.36 -8.05
C ALA A 370 -7.28 1.79 -8.08
N LEU A 371 -6.35 2.36 -7.30
CA LEU A 371 -4.98 1.87 -7.19
C LEU A 371 -4.96 0.40 -6.74
N SER A 372 -5.69 0.07 -5.69
CA SER A 372 -5.78 -1.29 -5.14
C SER A 372 -6.47 -2.27 -6.09
N THR A 373 -7.54 -1.83 -6.76
CA THR A 373 -8.23 -2.64 -7.78
C THR A 373 -7.32 -2.92 -8.96
N PHE A 374 -6.57 -1.92 -9.42
CA PHE A 374 -5.62 -2.05 -10.51
C PHE A 374 -4.47 -3.00 -10.14
N MET A 375 -3.91 -2.87 -8.92
CA MET A 375 -2.92 -3.81 -8.40
C MET A 375 -3.42 -5.25 -8.42
N LEU A 376 -4.65 -5.50 -7.97
CA LEU A 376 -5.27 -6.83 -7.99
C LEU A 376 -5.41 -7.40 -9.41
N ILE A 377 -5.89 -6.58 -10.36
CA ILE A 377 -6.04 -6.99 -11.76
C ILE A 377 -4.68 -7.34 -12.38
N VAL A 378 -3.67 -6.48 -12.19
CA VAL A 378 -2.33 -6.71 -12.72
C VAL A 378 -1.71 -7.95 -12.07
N TYR A 379 -1.90 -8.15 -10.77
CA TYR A 379 -1.41 -9.33 -10.05
C TYR A 379 -2.03 -10.62 -10.57
N ILE A 380 -3.35 -10.66 -10.78
CA ILE A 380 -4.05 -11.82 -11.35
C ILE A 380 -3.55 -12.08 -12.78
N GLY A 381 -3.44 -11.03 -13.61
CA GLY A 381 -2.95 -11.13 -14.98
C GLY A 381 -1.49 -11.60 -15.07
N SER A 382 -0.63 -11.20 -14.14
CA SER A 382 0.79 -11.57 -14.11
C SER A 382 1.03 -13.01 -13.62
N SER A 383 0.00 -13.76 -13.24
CA SER A 383 0.09 -15.18 -12.87
C SER A 383 0.73 -16.05 -13.97
N ILE A 384 0.54 -15.68 -15.23
CA ILE A 384 1.20 -16.34 -16.38
C ILE A 384 2.72 -16.20 -16.32
N LEU A 385 3.24 -15.03 -15.95
CA LEU A 385 4.68 -14.76 -15.82
C LEU A 385 5.27 -15.53 -14.64
N SER A 386 4.54 -15.54 -13.52
CA SER A 386 4.90 -16.29 -12.31
C SER A 386 5.16 -17.77 -12.61
N SER A 387 4.18 -18.41 -13.25
CA SER A 387 4.24 -19.83 -13.58
C SER A 387 5.20 -20.14 -14.71
N PHE A 388 5.40 -19.21 -15.65
CA PHE A 388 6.43 -19.34 -16.67
C PHE A 388 7.83 -19.39 -16.03
N VAL A 389 8.16 -18.41 -15.18
CA VAL A 389 9.46 -18.34 -14.52
C VAL A 389 9.67 -19.52 -13.58
N SER A 390 8.65 -19.85 -12.76
CA SER A 390 8.75 -20.98 -11.83
C SER A 390 8.95 -22.31 -12.56
N GLY A 391 8.12 -22.60 -13.56
CA GLY A 391 8.20 -23.84 -14.34
C GLY A 391 9.51 -23.95 -15.11
N TYR A 392 10.00 -22.84 -15.67
CA TYR A 392 11.27 -22.80 -16.38
C TYR A 392 12.45 -23.07 -15.45
N LEU A 393 12.52 -22.36 -14.32
CA LEU A 393 13.58 -22.53 -13.33
C LEU A 393 13.55 -23.92 -12.70
N TYR A 394 12.36 -24.47 -12.42
CA TYR A 394 12.24 -25.80 -11.83
C TYR A 394 12.82 -26.88 -12.76
N ARG A 395 12.52 -26.80 -14.06
CA ARG A 395 13.11 -27.69 -15.07
C ARG A 395 14.61 -27.47 -15.22
N PHE A 396 15.05 -26.21 -15.28
CA PHE A 396 16.47 -25.85 -15.37
C PHE A 396 17.30 -26.40 -14.19
N LEU A 397 16.72 -26.45 -13.00
CA LEU A 397 17.35 -27.01 -11.79
C LEU A 397 17.17 -28.55 -11.67
N GLY A 398 16.79 -29.24 -12.75
CA GLY A 398 16.63 -30.69 -12.78
C GLY A 398 15.42 -31.21 -12.00
N GLY A 399 14.32 -30.46 -11.99
CA GLY A 399 13.07 -30.86 -11.35
C GLY A 399 12.18 -31.72 -12.25
N ASP A 400 11.80 -32.91 -11.78
CA ASP A 400 11.00 -33.86 -12.56
C ASP A 400 9.48 -33.68 -12.36
N ASN A 401 9.07 -33.24 -11.17
CA ASN A 401 7.66 -33.23 -10.76
C ASN A 401 6.93 -31.94 -11.18
N TRP A 402 6.87 -31.71 -12.50
CA TRP A 402 6.33 -30.46 -13.09
C TRP A 402 4.86 -30.21 -12.76
N LYS A 403 4.05 -31.26 -12.56
CA LYS A 403 2.64 -31.15 -12.18
C LYS A 403 2.48 -30.50 -10.80
N LEU A 404 3.33 -30.89 -9.85
CA LEU A 404 3.33 -30.30 -8.52
C LEU A 404 3.76 -28.82 -8.57
N ASN A 405 4.76 -28.48 -9.38
CA ASN A 405 5.16 -27.07 -9.58
C ASN A 405 4.03 -26.23 -10.17
N LEU A 406 3.29 -26.78 -11.14
CA LEU A 406 2.17 -26.11 -11.79
C LEU A 406 1.04 -25.77 -10.81
N VAL A 407 0.75 -26.63 -9.83
CA VAL A 407 -0.26 -26.36 -8.78
C VAL A 407 0.31 -25.44 -7.70
N LEU A 408 1.54 -25.69 -7.25
CA LEU A 408 2.12 -25.00 -6.10
C LEU A 408 2.41 -23.53 -6.40
N THR A 409 2.76 -23.17 -7.64
CA THR A 409 3.06 -21.79 -8.05
C THR A 409 1.91 -20.82 -7.78
N PRO A 410 0.68 -21.04 -8.28
CA PRO A 410 -0.46 -20.16 -7.99
C PRO A 410 -1.04 -20.31 -6.58
N VAL A 411 -0.73 -21.39 -5.86
CA VAL A 411 -1.40 -21.70 -4.58
C VAL A 411 -0.60 -21.27 -3.35
N LEU A 412 0.72 -21.50 -3.33
CA LEU A 412 1.52 -21.42 -2.11
C LEU A 412 1.59 -20.01 -1.52
N VAL A 413 2.11 -19.04 -2.28
CA VAL A 413 2.28 -17.67 -1.79
C VAL A 413 0.93 -16.97 -1.58
N PRO A 414 0.00 -16.96 -2.55
CA PRO A 414 -1.30 -16.35 -2.33
C PRO A 414 -2.09 -17.02 -1.19
N GLY A 415 -1.99 -18.34 -1.03
CA GLY A 415 -2.63 -19.06 0.06
C GLY A 415 -2.11 -18.68 1.44
N ILE A 416 -0.79 -18.51 1.59
CA ILE A 416 -0.19 -18.02 2.84
C ILE A 416 -0.65 -16.59 3.14
N LEU A 417 -0.61 -15.70 2.15
CA LEU A 417 -1.04 -14.30 2.30
C LEU A 417 -2.52 -14.20 2.66
N PHE A 418 -3.37 -14.99 2.00
CA PHE A 418 -4.79 -15.07 2.29
C PHE A 418 -5.06 -15.64 3.68
N GLY A 419 -4.31 -16.64 4.12
CA GLY A 419 -4.39 -17.17 5.49
C GLY A 419 -4.07 -16.13 6.55
N ILE A 420 -2.99 -15.34 6.36
CA ILE A 420 -2.64 -14.23 7.25
C ILE A 420 -3.75 -13.18 7.24
N PHE A 421 -4.26 -12.83 6.06
CA PHE A 421 -5.35 -11.86 5.90
C PHE A 421 -6.62 -12.30 6.65
N VAL A 422 -7.05 -13.56 6.51
CA VAL A 422 -8.20 -14.11 7.24
C VAL A 422 -7.95 -14.08 8.75
N PHE A 423 -6.74 -14.45 9.20
CA PHE A 423 -6.36 -14.37 10.61
C PHE A 423 -6.49 -12.94 11.17
N LEU A 424 -5.95 -11.93 10.47
CA LEU A 424 -6.07 -10.53 10.87
C LEU A 424 -7.52 -10.03 10.83
N ASN A 425 -8.33 -10.54 9.91
CA ASN A 425 -9.73 -10.15 9.81
C ASN A 425 -10.56 -10.56 11.03
N PHE A 426 -10.22 -11.67 11.71
CA PHE A 426 -10.90 -12.02 12.98
C PHE A 426 -10.70 -10.95 14.06
N PHE A 427 -9.54 -10.29 14.10
CA PHE A 427 -9.29 -9.19 15.02
C PHE A 427 -10.13 -7.96 14.68
N LEU A 428 -10.30 -7.65 13.38
CA LEU A 428 -11.20 -6.58 12.94
C LEU A 428 -12.66 -6.86 13.33
N ILE A 429 -13.12 -8.11 13.17
CA ILE A 429 -14.46 -8.54 13.59
C ILE A 429 -14.63 -8.40 15.11
N SER A 430 -13.62 -8.76 15.91
CA SER A 430 -13.71 -8.73 17.38
C SER A 430 -13.94 -7.34 17.98
N VAL A 431 -13.65 -6.28 17.22
CA VAL A 431 -13.83 -4.88 17.62
C VAL A 431 -14.92 -4.15 16.84
N ASP A 432 -15.76 -4.90 16.10
CA ASP A 432 -16.79 -4.37 15.19
C ASP A 432 -16.25 -3.33 14.19
N SER A 433 -15.04 -3.52 13.68
CA SER A 433 -14.43 -2.57 12.76
C SER A 433 -15.12 -2.59 11.40
N SER A 434 -15.37 -1.42 10.80
CA SER A 434 -15.84 -1.30 9.42
C SER A 434 -14.81 -1.80 8.40
N GLY A 435 -13.53 -1.81 8.78
CA GLY A 435 -12.44 -2.41 8.01
C GLY A 435 -12.52 -3.94 7.90
N ALA A 436 -13.36 -4.60 8.70
CA ALA A 436 -13.58 -6.05 8.56
C ALA A 436 -14.16 -6.37 7.18
N VAL A 437 -13.48 -7.24 6.44
CA VAL A 437 -13.91 -7.67 5.12
C VAL A 437 -15.02 -8.72 5.28
N PRO A 438 -16.18 -8.54 4.64
CA PRO A 438 -17.28 -9.51 4.74
C PRO A 438 -16.91 -10.87 4.14
N MET A 439 -17.49 -11.95 4.69
CA MET A 439 -17.26 -13.31 4.22
C MET A 439 -17.58 -13.48 2.72
N GLY A 440 -18.63 -12.82 2.22
CA GLY A 440 -18.98 -12.86 0.79
C GLY A 440 -17.86 -12.33 -0.11
N THR A 441 -17.20 -11.24 0.28
CA THR A 441 -16.06 -10.68 -0.45
C THR A 441 -14.86 -11.62 -0.42
N MET A 442 -14.61 -12.30 0.70
CA MET A 442 -13.54 -13.29 0.80
C MET A 442 -13.76 -14.47 -0.16
N VAL A 443 -14.98 -15.00 -0.21
CA VAL A 443 -15.33 -16.08 -1.15
C VAL A 443 -15.22 -15.60 -2.59
N ALA A 444 -15.61 -14.36 -2.89
CA ALA A 444 -15.44 -13.78 -4.23
C ALA A 444 -13.96 -13.69 -4.64
N VAL A 445 -13.06 -13.27 -3.73
CA VAL A 445 -11.61 -13.23 -3.99
C VAL A 445 -11.06 -14.63 -4.26
N ILE A 446 -11.47 -15.64 -3.49
CA ILE A 446 -11.11 -17.05 -3.75
C ILE A 446 -11.60 -17.49 -5.13
N PHE A 447 -12.85 -17.17 -5.47
CA PHE A 447 -13.41 -17.54 -6.77
C PHE A 447 -12.62 -16.90 -7.91
N ILE A 448 -12.31 -15.61 -7.83
CA ILE A 448 -11.49 -14.90 -8.84
C ILE A 448 -10.10 -15.53 -8.95
N TRP A 449 -9.49 -15.89 -7.82
CA TRP A 449 -8.19 -16.56 -7.77
C TRP A 449 -8.21 -17.91 -8.52
N PHE A 450 -9.17 -18.79 -8.23
CA PHE A 450 -9.25 -20.10 -8.90
C PHE A 450 -9.79 -20.03 -10.33
N ALA A 451 -10.69 -19.09 -10.64
CA ALA A 451 -11.30 -18.97 -11.96
C ALA A 451 -10.38 -18.33 -13.00
N ILE A 452 -9.48 -17.43 -12.58
CA ILE A 452 -8.62 -16.66 -13.50
C ILE A 452 -7.14 -16.99 -13.30
N SER A 453 -6.61 -16.80 -12.09
CA SER A 453 -5.16 -16.93 -11.85
C SER A 453 -4.66 -18.35 -12.06
N LEU A 454 -5.43 -19.38 -11.69
CA LEU A 454 -5.04 -20.77 -11.87
C LEU A 454 -5.00 -21.20 -13.36
N PRO A 455 -6.02 -20.95 -14.21
CA PRO A 455 -5.90 -21.19 -15.66
C PRO A 455 -4.75 -20.42 -16.33
N LEU A 456 -4.54 -19.15 -15.98
CA LEU A 456 -3.41 -18.36 -16.49
C LEU A 456 -2.06 -18.97 -16.09
N SER A 457 -1.98 -19.52 -14.87
CA SER A 457 -0.80 -20.20 -14.36
C SER A 457 -0.51 -21.49 -15.12
N ILE A 458 -1.54 -22.28 -15.42
CA ILE A 458 -1.42 -23.47 -16.28
C ILE A 458 -0.87 -23.09 -17.65
N ALA A 459 -1.39 -22.03 -18.27
CA ALA A 459 -0.90 -21.53 -19.55
C ALA A 459 0.60 -21.14 -19.47
N GLY A 460 0.99 -20.42 -18.40
CA GLY A 460 2.39 -20.04 -18.17
C GLY A 460 3.33 -21.24 -18.03
N ALA A 461 2.91 -22.28 -17.30
CA ALA A 461 3.68 -23.51 -17.12
C ALA A 461 3.85 -24.29 -18.44
N ILE A 462 2.81 -24.35 -19.28
CA ILE A 462 2.87 -24.98 -20.61
C ILE A 462 3.79 -24.19 -21.54
N LEU A 463 3.76 -22.85 -21.49
CA LEU A 463 4.68 -22.02 -22.26
C LEU A 463 6.14 -22.27 -21.83
N ALA A 464 6.39 -22.41 -20.53
CA ALA A 464 7.71 -22.74 -20.01
C ALA A 464 8.18 -24.14 -20.43
N SER A 465 7.29 -25.14 -20.50
CA SER A 465 7.65 -26.50 -20.90
C SER A 465 8.10 -26.59 -22.37
N LYS A 466 7.56 -25.72 -23.23
CA LYS A 466 7.92 -25.64 -24.66
C LYS A 466 9.24 -24.92 -24.93
N ARG A 467 9.76 -24.16 -23.96
CA ARG A 467 11.03 -23.44 -24.14
C ARG A 467 12.23 -24.36 -23.92
N PRO A 468 13.29 -24.26 -24.75
CA PRO A 468 14.54 -24.95 -24.51
C PRO A 468 15.20 -24.41 -23.24
N LEU A 469 15.90 -25.29 -22.53
CA LEU A 469 16.62 -24.92 -21.32
C LEU A 469 17.88 -24.13 -21.68
N LEU A 470 18.28 -23.26 -20.77
CA LEU A 470 19.55 -22.55 -20.87
C LEU A 470 20.71 -23.56 -20.80
N ASP A 471 21.68 -23.42 -21.69
CA ASP A 471 22.89 -24.24 -21.63
C ASP A 471 23.63 -23.98 -20.32
N VAL A 472 24.04 -25.09 -19.69
CA VAL A 472 24.86 -25.09 -18.49
C VAL A 472 26.33 -25.06 -18.94
N PRO A 473 27.10 -24.00 -18.62
CA PRO A 473 28.43 -23.84 -19.19
C PRO A 473 29.46 -24.90 -18.78
N VAL A 474 29.23 -25.59 -17.66
CA VAL A 474 30.19 -26.54 -17.08
C VAL A 474 29.44 -27.77 -16.59
N ARG A 475 30.02 -28.96 -16.80
CA ARG A 475 29.46 -30.23 -16.31
C ARG A 475 29.64 -30.36 -14.80
N THR A 476 28.69 -31.04 -14.15
CA THR A 476 28.75 -31.28 -12.70
C THR A 476 29.45 -32.60 -12.39
N ASN A 477 30.27 -32.60 -11.35
CA ASN A 477 30.94 -33.79 -10.83
C ASN A 477 29.95 -34.73 -10.12
N GLN A 478 30.23 -36.03 -10.12
CA GLN A 478 29.35 -37.01 -9.44
C GLN A 478 29.35 -36.82 -7.92
N ILE A 479 30.54 -36.61 -7.33
CA ILE A 479 30.71 -36.46 -5.90
C ILE A 479 30.77 -34.96 -5.54
N PRO A 480 29.91 -34.47 -4.63
CA PRO A 480 29.94 -33.07 -4.21
C PRO A 480 31.19 -32.78 -3.36
N ARG A 481 31.90 -31.69 -3.67
CA ARG A 481 33.01 -31.21 -2.85
C ARG A 481 32.54 -30.78 -1.45
N GLN A 482 33.40 -30.96 -0.45
CA GLN A 482 33.18 -30.41 0.90
C GLN A 482 33.37 -28.89 0.88
N VAL A 483 32.39 -28.16 1.45
CA VAL A 483 32.46 -26.69 1.55
C VAL A 483 33.29 -26.32 2.79
N PRO A 484 34.36 -25.52 2.65
CA PRO A 484 35.19 -25.13 3.78
C PRO A 484 34.44 -24.20 4.74
N GLN A 485 34.98 -24.02 5.95
CA GLN A 485 34.39 -23.11 6.92
C GLN A 485 34.37 -21.68 6.38
N GLN A 486 33.18 -21.08 6.38
CA GLN A 486 32.97 -19.76 5.81
C GLN A 486 33.34 -18.67 6.82
N PRO A 487 33.97 -17.57 6.37
CA PRO A 487 34.16 -16.37 7.18
C PRO A 487 32.84 -15.92 7.83
N TRP A 488 32.92 -15.37 9.03
CA TRP A 488 31.72 -15.04 9.82
C TRP A 488 30.73 -14.14 9.05
N TYR A 489 31.23 -13.15 8.32
CA TYR A 489 30.44 -12.18 7.55
C TYR A 489 29.78 -12.79 6.30
N LEU A 490 30.28 -13.92 5.80
CA LEU A 490 29.69 -14.67 4.68
C LEU A 490 28.73 -15.77 5.15
N ARG A 491 28.55 -15.98 6.46
CA ARG A 491 27.49 -16.87 6.94
C ARG A 491 26.12 -16.28 6.61
N LEU A 492 25.10 -17.14 6.47
CA LEU A 492 23.78 -16.77 5.96
C LEU A 492 23.13 -15.60 6.72
N ILE A 493 23.16 -15.65 8.06
CA ILE A 493 22.50 -14.64 8.88
C ILE A 493 23.24 -13.30 8.79
N PRO A 494 24.56 -13.19 9.09
CA PRO A 494 25.27 -11.92 8.99
C PRO A 494 25.21 -11.29 7.59
N VAL A 495 25.40 -12.08 6.53
CA VAL A 495 25.41 -11.55 5.16
C VAL A 495 24.05 -10.96 4.76
N MET A 496 22.95 -11.55 5.23
CA MET A 496 21.58 -11.07 4.97
C MET A 496 21.33 -9.69 5.59
N PHE A 497 21.79 -9.46 6.83
CA PHE A 497 21.70 -8.14 7.46
C PHE A 497 22.59 -7.13 6.73
N ILE A 498 23.87 -7.47 6.52
CA ILE A 498 24.83 -6.57 5.86
C ILE A 498 24.36 -6.19 4.45
N SER A 499 23.80 -7.14 3.69
CA SER A 499 23.31 -6.85 2.34
C SER A 499 22.02 -6.04 2.34
N GLY A 500 21.13 -6.29 3.29
CA GLY A 500 19.79 -5.69 3.34
C GLY A 500 19.78 -4.19 3.61
N ILE A 501 20.79 -3.65 4.28
CA ILE A 501 20.83 -2.23 4.65
C ILE A 501 20.91 -1.31 3.42
N PHE A 502 21.59 -1.74 2.35
CA PHE A 502 21.80 -0.90 1.16
C PHE A 502 20.50 -0.70 0.37
N PRO A 503 19.76 -1.75 -0.05
CA PRO A 503 18.49 -1.54 -0.74
C PRO A 503 17.41 -0.92 0.15
N PHE A 504 17.44 -1.20 1.47
CA PHE A 504 16.53 -0.53 2.40
C PHE A 504 16.79 0.99 2.46
N GLY A 505 18.06 1.41 2.50
CA GLY A 505 18.41 2.83 2.47
C GLY A 505 17.73 3.57 1.31
N SER A 506 17.76 2.99 0.10
CA SER A 506 17.12 3.57 -1.09
C SER A 506 15.61 3.81 -0.98
N ILE A 507 14.91 3.14 -0.06
CA ILE A 507 13.45 3.26 0.11
C ILE A 507 13.02 3.73 1.50
N ALA A 508 13.95 3.92 2.45
CA ALA A 508 13.62 4.16 3.86
C ALA A 508 12.69 5.36 4.07
N VAL A 509 12.99 6.48 3.39
CA VAL A 509 12.18 7.71 3.47
C VAL A 509 10.80 7.52 2.85
N GLU A 510 10.70 6.87 1.69
CA GLU A 510 9.40 6.59 1.06
C GLU A 510 8.57 5.62 1.91
N MET A 511 9.21 4.65 2.56
CA MET A 511 8.53 3.72 3.44
C MET A 511 7.90 4.42 4.65
N TYR A 512 8.53 5.48 5.19
CA TYR A 512 7.93 6.34 6.22
C TYR A 512 6.63 6.98 5.74
N PHE A 513 6.62 7.56 4.55
CA PHE A 513 5.42 8.20 3.99
C PHE A 513 4.33 7.18 3.65
N ILE A 514 4.69 6.01 3.12
CA ILE A 514 3.75 4.92 2.84
C ILE A 514 3.09 4.43 4.13
N TYR A 515 3.86 4.14 5.18
CA TYR A 515 3.29 3.75 6.48
C TYR A 515 2.41 4.85 7.07
N SER A 516 2.83 6.11 6.94
CA SER A 516 2.05 7.24 7.44
C SER A 516 0.72 7.39 6.70
N SER A 517 0.72 7.14 5.39
CA SER A 517 -0.48 7.17 4.56
C SER A 517 -1.44 6.03 4.90
N LEU A 518 -0.92 4.81 5.03
CA LEU A 518 -1.72 3.60 5.25
C LEU A 518 -2.41 3.60 6.63
N TRP A 519 -1.73 4.08 7.68
CA TRP A 519 -2.26 4.01 9.04
C TRP A 519 -2.91 5.30 9.52
N PHE A 520 -2.57 6.45 8.94
CA PHE A 520 -2.95 7.76 9.49
C PHE A 520 -3.58 8.70 8.46
N ASN A 521 -4.04 8.17 7.32
CA ASN A 521 -4.83 8.88 6.30
C ASN A 521 -4.19 10.13 5.69
N LYS A 522 -2.85 10.21 5.70
CA LYS A 522 -2.14 11.24 4.94
C LYS A 522 -2.16 10.88 3.46
N ILE A 523 -2.55 11.81 2.60
CA ILE A 523 -2.54 11.55 1.15
C ILE A 523 -1.09 11.50 0.66
N PHE A 524 -0.69 10.36 0.13
CA PHE A 524 0.61 10.20 -0.53
C PHE A 524 0.42 10.34 -2.05
N TYR A 525 1.07 11.35 -2.64
CA TYR A 525 0.92 11.68 -4.07
C TYR A 525 2.24 11.73 -4.85
N MET A 526 3.37 11.36 -4.23
CA MET A 526 4.69 11.48 -4.85
C MET A 526 5.13 10.22 -5.60
N PHE A 527 4.28 9.75 -6.51
CA PHE A 527 4.54 8.54 -7.31
C PHE A 527 5.82 8.63 -8.16
N GLY A 528 6.23 9.84 -8.56
CA GLY A 528 7.53 10.10 -9.18
C GLY A 528 8.71 9.64 -8.34
N PHE A 529 8.76 10.06 -7.08
CA PHE A 529 9.82 9.68 -6.14
C PHE A 529 9.79 8.19 -5.85
N LEU A 530 8.58 7.64 -5.63
CA LEU A 530 8.39 6.21 -5.43
C LEU A 530 8.97 5.37 -6.58
N PHE A 531 8.77 5.80 -7.83
CA PHE A 531 9.32 5.13 -9.00
C PHE A 531 10.85 5.13 -9.01
N PHE A 532 11.49 6.27 -8.77
CA PHE A 532 12.95 6.35 -8.73
C PHE A 532 13.53 5.54 -7.56
N CYS A 533 12.94 5.62 -6.36
CA CYS A 533 13.35 4.82 -5.21
C CYS A 533 13.19 3.32 -5.47
N PHE A 534 12.12 2.90 -6.16
CA PHE A 534 11.92 1.51 -6.58
C PHE A 534 13.03 1.04 -7.53
N LEU A 535 13.41 1.85 -8.53
CA LEU A 535 14.53 1.53 -9.44
C LEU A 535 15.87 1.43 -8.69
N LEU A 536 16.14 2.37 -7.78
CA LEU A 536 17.36 2.35 -6.95
C LEU A 536 17.41 1.09 -6.07
N MET A 537 16.29 0.69 -5.47
CA MET A 537 16.18 -0.54 -4.69
C MET A 537 16.50 -1.77 -5.54
N ILE A 538 15.97 -1.86 -6.76
CA ILE A 538 16.23 -2.99 -7.67
C ILE A 538 17.71 -3.04 -8.05
N LEU A 539 18.28 -1.90 -8.42
CA LEU A 539 19.68 -1.80 -8.85
C LEU A 539 20.63 -2.17 -7.71
N THR A 540 20.41 -1.64 -6.50
CA THR A 540 21.20 -1.97 -5.31
C THR A 540 21.06 -3.43 -4.91
N THR A 541 19.84 -3.98 -4.95
CA THR A 541 19.59 -5.40 -4.67
C THR A 541 20.40 -6.27 -5.62
N CYS A 542 20.36 -5.98 -6.93
CA CYS A 542 21.12 -6.67 -7.97
C CYS A 542 22.64 -6.60 -7.72
N LEU A 543 23.17 -5.40 -7.49
CA LEU A 543 24.59 -5.17 -7.29
C LEU A 543 25.14 -5.91 -6.05
N ILE A 544 24.48 -5.74 -4.91
CA ILE A 544 24.92 -6.35 -3.65
C ILE A 544 24.77 -7.87 -3.69
N THR A 545 23.70 -8.40 -4.29
CA THR A 545 23.53 -9.85 -4.41
C THR A 545 24.61 -10.48 -5.26
N VAL A 546 24.90 -9.90 -6.43
CA VAL A 546 25.98 -10.38 -7.30
C VAL A 546 27.33 -10.31 -6.58
N LEU A 547 27.63 -9.21 -5.89
CA LEU A 547 28.88 -9.05 -5.14
C LEU A 547 29.03 -10.12 -4.04
N MET A 548 28.00 -10.32 -3.23
CA MET A 548 28.05 -11.28 -2.11
C MET A 548 28.05 -12.74 -2.61
N VAL A 549 27.36 -13.03 -3.72
CA VAL A 549 27.45 -14.34 -4.38
C VAL A 549 28.84 -14.57 -4.94
N TYR A 550 29.47 -13.57 -5.57
CA TYR A 550 30.85 -13.66 -6.02
C TYR A 550 31.81 -13.98 -4.86
N TYR A 551 31.74 -13.23 -3.75
CA TYR A 551 32.56 -13.53 -2.58
C TYR A 551 32.28 -14.92 -1.97
N THR A 552 31.03 -15.37 -2.02
CA THR A 552 30.67 -16.73 -1.58
C THR A 552 31.31 -17.80 -2.45
N LEU A 553 31.38 -17.58 -3.76
CA LEU A 553 32.06 -18.49 -4.67
C LEU A 553 33.58 -18.43 -4.44
N CYS A 554 34.14 -17.24 -4.20
CA CYS A 554 35.56 -17.09 -3.85
C CYS A 554 35.93 -17.79 -2.52
N SER A 555 34.99 -17.98 -1.60
CA SER A 555 35.18 -18.80 -0.40
C SER A 555 34.82 -20.28 -0.61
N GLU A 556 34.91 -20.76 -1.85
CA GLU A 556 34.68 -22.16 -2.28
C GLU A 556 33.30 -22.72 -1.91
N ASN A 557 32.30 -21.85 -1.76
CA ASN A 557 30.94 -22.27 -1.43
C ASN A 557 30.04 -22.17 -2.67
N TYR A 558 29.83 -23.32 -3.32
CA TYR A 558 28.99 -23.43 -4.51
C TYR A 558 27.48 -23.33 -4.23
N LYS A 559 27.03 -23.30 -2.97
CA LYS A 559 25.61 -23.27 -2.58
C LYS A 559 25.03 -21.86 -2.64
N TRP A 560 25.11 -21.21 -3.80
CA TRP A 560 24.73 -19.81 -3.98
C TRP A 560 23.22 -19.61 -4.18
N GLN A 561 22.47 -20.62 -4.62
CA GLN A 561 21.08 -20.50 -5.07
C GLN A 561 20.12 -20.01 -3.98
N TRP A 562 20.13 -20.66 -2.81
CA TRP A 562 19.34 -20.18 -1.66
C TRP A 562 19.93 -18.93 -1.04
N LYS A 563 21.26 -18.82 -1.05
CA LYS A 563 21.95 -17.69 -0.47
C LYS A 563 21.59 -16.38 -1.20
N SER A 564 21.45 -16.40 -2.52
CA SER A 564 21.07 -15.23 -3.32
C SER A 564 19.65 -14.75 -3.03
N ILE A 565 18.70 -15.66 -2.76
CA ILE A 565 17.33 -15.30 -2.30
C ILE A 565 17.40 -14.53 -0.98
N PHE A 566 18.14 -15.05 -0.02
CA PHE A 566 18.25 -14.46 1.32
C PHE A 566 19.05 -13.14 1.33
N ILE A 567 20.13 -13.06 0.57
CA ILE A 567 20.90 -11.82 0.40
C ILE A 567 20.04 -10.75 -0.29
N GLY A 568 19.29 -11.12 -1.33
CA GLY A 568 18.43 -10.20 -2.07
C GLY A 568 17.25 -9.73 -1.25
N GLY A 569 16.58 -10.63 -0.54
CA GLY A 569 15.44 -10.31 0.30
C GLY A 569 15.80 -9.65 1.64
N GLY A 570 17.08 -9.51 1.98
CA GLY A 570 17.53 -9.00 3.29
C GLY A 570 16.98 -7.61 3.65
N CYS A 571 16.64 -6.77 2.67
CA CYS A 571 16.05 -5.45 2.92
C CYS A 571 14.69 -5.52 3.65
N ALA A 572 13.96 -6.63 3.49
CA ALA A 572 12.66 -6.83 4.12
C ALA A 572 12.73 -6.82 5.66
N ILE A 573 13.84 -7.28 6.23
CA ILE A 573 14.07 -7.23 7.69
C ILE A 573 14.08 -5.79 8.16
N TYR A 574 14.76 -4.91 7.43
CA TYR A 574 14.81 -3.48 7.75
C TYR A 574 13.46 -2.80 7.55
N VAL A 575 12.69 -3.18 6.52
CA VAL A 575 11.31 -2.70 6.35
C VAL A 575 10.43 -3.07 7.55
N PHE A 576 10.59 -4.28 8.10
CA PHE A 576 9.88 -4.71 9.29
C PHE A 576 10.35 -3.98 10.55
N ILE A 577 11.67 -3.89 10.77
CA ILE A 577 12.24 -3.15 11.91
C ILE A 577 11.81 -1.67 11.87
N HIS A 578 11.80 -1.05 10.69
CA HIS A 578 11.34 0.32 10.50
C HIS A 578 9.87 0.51 10.90
N SER A 579 9.00 -0.47 10.60
CA SER A 579 7.61 -0.45 11.08
C SER A 579 7.53 -0.49 12.62
N LEU A 580 8.37 -1.29 13.28
CA LEU A 580 8.38 -1.36 14.74
C LEU A 580 8.86 -0.05 15.39
N PHE A 581 9.83 0.64 14.78
CA PHE A 581 10.26 1.96 15.23
C PHE A 581 9.14 3.00 15.12
N LEU A 582 8.39 2.98 14.02
CA LEU A 582 7.20 3.83 13.84
C LEU A 582 6.13 3.54 14.89
N MET A 583 5.86 2.26 15.17
CA MET A 583 4.92 1.86 16.22
C MET A 583 5.32 2.39 17.60
N GLY A 584 6.61 2.35 17.94
CA GLY A 584 7.13 2.84 19.22
C GLY A 584 6.97 4.36 19.41
N GLY A 585 6.94 5.12 18.33
CA GLY A 585 6.72 6.57 18.35
C GLY A 585 5.28 6.97 18.66
N GLU A 586 4.30 6.16 18.25
CA GLU A 586 2.88 6.57 18.16
C GLU A 586 1.95 6.04 19.28
N LYS A 587 2.50 5.38 20.31
CA LYS A 587 1.75 4.81 21.47
C LYS A 587 0.40 4.17 21.06
N LEU A 588 0.45 3.12 20.23
CA LEU A 588 -0.77 2.42 19.79
C LEU A 588 -1.59 1.87 20.96
N GLY A 589 -2.89 2.15 20.94
CA GLY A 589 -3.87 1.70 21.92
C GLY A 589 -4.49 0.35 21.58
N GLY A 590 -4.53 -0.53 22.58
CA GLY A 590 -5.23 -1.80 22.51
C GLY A 590 -4.46 -2.92 21.79
N PHE A 591 -4.70 -4.15 22.24
CA PHE A 591 -4.06 -5.35 21.69
C PHE A 591 -4.36 -5.57 20.19
N THR A 592 -5.61 -5.35 19.79
CA THR A 592 -6.06 -5.48 18.39
C THR A 592 -5.26 -4.59 17.45
N SER A 593 -5.03 -3.32 17.82
CA SER A 593 -4.25 -2.38 17.00
C SER A 593 -2.80 -2.83 16.83
N MET A 594 -2.18 -3.36 17.88
CA MET A 594 -0.82 -3.90 17.80
C MET A 594 -0.75 -5.11 16.85
N VAL A 595 -1.69 -6.05 16.99
CA VAL A 595 -1.75 -7.24 16.12
C VAL A 595 -1.98 -6.86 14.66
N LEU A 596 -2.90 -5.93 14.37
CA LEU A 596 -3.18 -5.47 13.01
C LEU A 596 -1.97 -4.75 12.42
N TYR A 597 -1.38 -3.81 13.17
CA TYR A 597 -0.22 -3.05 12.71
C TYR A 597 0.96 -3.98 12.39
N THR A 598 1.34 -4.84 13.33
CA THR A 598 2.46 -5.76 13.15
C THR A 598 2.15 -6.81 12.08
N GLY A 599 0.92 -7.34 12.05
CA GLY A 599 0.50 -8.35 11.08
C GLY A 599 0.56 -7.87 9.63
N TYR A 600 -0.03 -6.71 9.33
CA TYR A 600 0.05 -6.12 8.00
C TYR A 600 1.48 -5.67 7.66
N SER A 601 2.28 -5.23 8.64
CA SER A 601 3.71 -4.91 8.42
C SER A 601 4.54 -6.15 8.07
N ILE A 602 4.22 -7.32 8.64
CA ILE A 602 4.81 -8.61 8.24
C ILE A 602 4.44 -8.92 6.78
N VAL A 603 3.18 -8.72 6.39
CA VAL A 603 2.75 -8.94 4.99
C VAL A 603 3.54 -8.05 4.04
N ILE A 604 3.67 -6.76 4.32
CA ILE A 604 4.45 -5.82 3.51
C ILE A 604 5.91 -6.28 3.41
N SER A 605 6.53 -6.63 4.54
CA SER A 605 7.90 -7.14 4.58
C SER A 605 8.07 -8.43 3.74
N LEU A 606 7.15 -9.39 3.84
CA LEU A 606 7.17 -10.63 3.05
C LEU A 606 7.06 -10.35 1.54
N LEU A 607 6.21 -9.41 1.13
CA LEU A 607 6.09 -9.02 -0.28
C LEU A 607 7.38 -8.36 -0.81
N VAL A 608 8.00 -7.48 -0.02
CA VAL A 608 9.30 -6.88 -0.35
C VAL A 608 10.39 -7.96 -0.43
N PHE A 609 10.40 -8.91 0.52
CA PHE A 609 11.33 -10.04 0.52
C PHE A 609 11.24 -10.81 -0.80
N LEU A 610 10.05 -11.26 -1.19
CA LEU A 610 9.85 -12.03 -2.42
C LEU A 610 10.26 -11.24 -3.67
N CYS A 611 9.90 -9.97 -3.74
CA CYS A 611 10.28 -9.08 -4.84
C CYS A 611 11.81 -9.00 -4.97
N CYS A 612 12.51 -8.58 -3.92
CA CYS A 612 13.97 -8.40 -3.93
C CYS A 612 14.72 -9.74 -4.04
N SER A 613 14.22 -10.81 -3.44
CA SER A 613 14.76 -12.17 -3.60
C SER A 613 14.74 -12.65 -5.05
N SER A 614 13.66 -12.39 -5.79
CA SER A 614 13.56 -12.79 -7.20
C SER A 614 14.57 -12.04 -8.07
N VAL A 615 14.69 -10.72 -7.87
CA VAL A 615 15.71 -9.88 -8.53
C VAL A 615 17.10 -10.41 -8.21
N GLY A 616 17.40 -10.63 -6.94
CA GLY A 616 18.70 -11.14 -6.49
C GLY A 616 19.07 -12.49 -7.08
N PHE A 617 18.12 -13.43 -7.10
CA PHE A 617 18.32 -14.76 -7.66
C PHE A 617 18.57 -14.72 -9.18
N ILE A 618 17.73 -13.99 -9.93
CA ILE A 618 17.84 -13.91 -11.39
C ILE A 618 19.15 -13.25 -11.80
N SER A 619 19.51 -12.12 -11.17
CA SER A 619 20.78 -11.44 -11.41
C SER A 619 21.99 -12.33 -11.11
N SER A 620 21.94 -13.06 -9.98
CA SER A 620 22.99 -14.02 -9.62
C SER A 620 23.10 -15.17 -10.62
N LEU A 621 21.97 -15.69 -11.11
CA LEU A 621 21.95 -16.75 -12.12
C LEU A 621 22.62 -16.31 -13.42
N PHE A 622 22.30 -15.11 -13.92
CA PHE A 622 22.95 -14.56 -15.11
C PHE A 622 24.44 -14.30 -14.89
N PHE A 623 24.81 -13.76 -13.73
CA PHE A 623 26.20 -13.53 -13.37
C PHE A 623 27.01 -14.84 -13.33
N VAL A 624 26.52 -15.84 -12.59
CA VAL A 624 27.17 -17.15 -12.46
C VAL A 624 27.32 -17.82 -13.82
N ARG A 625 26.26 -17.87 -14.64
CA ARG A 625 26.36 -18.42 -16.01
C ARG A 625 27.41 -17.68 -16.85
N LYS A 626 27.48 -16.35 -16.74
CA LYS A 626 28.42 -15.54 -17.50
C LYS A 626 29.87 -15.80 -17.09
N ILE A 627 30.18 -15.88 -15.80
CA ILE A 627 31.57 -16.08 -15.35
C ILE A 627 32.09 -17.49 -15.66
N TYR A 628 31.26 -18.53 -15.51
CA TYR A 628 31.67 -19.91 -15.79
C TYR A 628 31.65 -20.25 -17.28
N GLY A 629 30.85 -19.53 -18.09
CA GLY A 629 30.91 -19.65 -19.56
C GLY A 629 32.11 -18.99 -20.22
N GLN A 630 32.95 -18.27 -19.46
CA GLN A 630 34.22 -17.73 -19.95
C GLN A 630 35.40 -18.66 -19.65
N ILE A 631 35.22 -19.69 -18.82
CA ILE A 631 36.28 -20.64 -18.52
C ILE A 631 36.34 -21.66 -19.67
N LYS A 632 37.52 -21.86 -20.24
CA LYS A 632 37.79 -22.98 -21.14
C LYS A 632 38.09 -24.21 -20.26
N ILE A 633 37.15 -25.14 -20.23
CA ILE A 633 37.27 -26.44 -19.58
C ILE A 633 36.76 -27.42 -20.63
N ASP A 634 37.68 -28.17 -21.25
CA ASP A 634 37.35 -29.15 -22.29
C ASP A 634 36.66 -30.40 -21.70
#